data_AF-A0A4Y9ZHH4-F1
#
_entry.id   AF-A0A4Y9ZHH4-F1
#
_cell.length_a   1.000
_cell.length_b   1.000
_cell.length_c   1.000
_cell.angle_alpha   90.00
_cell.angle_beta   90.00
_cell.angle_gamma   90.00
#
_symmetry.space_group_name_H-M   'P 1'
#
loop_
_entity.id
_entity.type
_entity.pdbx_description
1 polymer ?
#
loop_
_entity_poly.entity_id
_entity_poly.type
_entity_poly.pdbx_seq_one_letter_code
_entity_poly.pdbx_strand_id
1 'polypeptide(L)'
;MSTDPPNPGSHVSPRKIYQGALENLSSDHNANRSFLKCELSGKVLYDDGQVFTRLKVPAYAATLDDAYVINFAEERRGERDSLQILVDGAEKHPSTRVKREIEMYPHLSIIFDHIIRDHGTVTQRTPTGVRPATRSFVKGQDLIPEEEHHTVGFPTVNPDFTITDDGPPGDANRASDRMSRLWRHRSAFVEVKPAKDQGPKPAGSRPDTIHDLVVQSADYARLHMSSRPFLLFSVGLLIFGSQFCVGIFDRGGVVLSPVHDMWEDIKLFIAVIRSLASVDSRDLGLDPSVRLLGDEDGLRLTGIDYPAHVIDPVGADTKTRWCTVGPPLWSSISLLGRGTVVWRVRKHLEQKLSDEEFVMKTAWRSSKRDKESDIYTSVKGHCAGLAKFVTGGDVLVLVEGKTERITVRYLRRESDDAQAETPVLHRLILSPVGRPLWDYRSDTELLQGLLDALDAHEFLWKQQILHRDISAGNILLAQDANALGGAGFLHDIEFAHMPADAEISALEYVPSVTKYNDNLRPVGFTEVAVRKRTTFQTQRGAALTNFSSFRSAIALCVNCPPAALVPMLPIIQSIPQQNAEDVIHEVPGQRIVQNKSSPKFCVAICGGGIGWLTLTVALGKYSDIPIDIYEAANEIGTVGAGLAVWKRTWDVMQSIGLEAEMMKRKVPLPQEKDEPSVLVCRADDPKGGTDLYQLVSSYGAILLHRMHLVDMLRDLLPKTCTVHTSKRLSKYTHEADGSLTLSEV
;
A
#
# COMPACT_ATOMS: atom_id res chain seq x y z
N MET A 1 -30.35 -25.90 27.86
CA MET A 1 -30.58 -24.45 27.78
C MET A 1 -29.29 -23.83 27.28
N SER A 2 -29.18 -23.71 25.95
CA SER A 2 -28.07 -23.06 25.26
C SER A 2 -28.41 -21.58 25.14
N THR A 3 -27.49 -20.69 25.51
CA THR A 3 -27.60 -19.24 25.36
C THR A 3 -26.48 -18.77 24.44
N ASP A 4 -26.63 -19.06 23.14
CA ASP A 4 -25.87 -18.37 22.10
C ASP A 4 -26.54 -17.04 21.79
N PRO A 5 -25.80 -15.93 21.68
CA PRO A 5 -26.35 -14.65 21.23
C PRO A 5 -26.76 -14.76 19.75
N PRO A 6 -27.82 -14.05 19.32
CA PRO A 6 -28.34 -14.15 17.97
C PRO A 6 -27.31 -13.65 16.95
N ASN A 7 -27.01 -14.52 15.98
CA ASN A 7 -26.26 -14.24 14.78
C ASN A 7 -26.82 -12.96 14.11
N PRO A 8 -26.07 -11.84 14.02
CA PRO A 8 -26.53 -10.68 13.28
C PRO A 8 -26.57 -11.09 11.81
N GLY A 9 -27.79 -11.15 11.27
CA GLY A 9 -28.08 -11.67 9.94
C GLY A 9 -27.12 -11.13 8.89
N SER A 10 -26.82 -11.99 7.93
CA SER A 10 -26.16 -11.68 6.66
C SER A 10 -26.95 -10.65 5.87
N HIS A 11 -26.88 -9.39 6.30
CA HIS A 11 -27.23 -8.25 5.46
C HIS A 11 -26.15 -8.14 4.39
N VAL A 12 -26.36 -8.84 3.28
CA VAL A 12 -25.68 -8.57 2.02
C VAL A 12 -25.98 -7.11 1.68
N SER A 13 -24.95 -6.26 1.65
CA SER A 13 -25.07 -4.88 1.16
C SER A 13 -25.76 -4.91 -0.21
N PRO A 14 -26.81 -4.11 -0.47
CA PRO A 14 -27.52 -4.09 -1.74
C PRO A 14 -26.65 -3.56 -2.91
N ARG A 15 -25.38 -3.23 -2.66
CA ARG A 15 -24.44 -2.69 -3.64
C ARG A 15 -23.03 -3.21 -3.39
N LYS A 16 -22.82 -4.53 -3.48
CA LYS A 16 -21.48 -5.04 -3.83
C LYS A 16 -21.12 -4.39 -5.17
N ILE A 17 -20.22 -3.40 -5.13
CA ILE A 17 -19.43 -3.04 -6.31
C ILE A 17 -18.92 -4.38 -6.83
N TYR A 18 -19.28 -4.71 -8.08
CA TYR A 18 -18.79 -5.92 -8.74
C TYR A 18 -17.28 -5.98 -8.51
N GLN A 19 -16.85 -6.97 -7.74
CA GLN A 19 -15.45 -7.27 -7.50
C GLN A 19 -14.71 -7.43 -8.86
N GLY A 20 -15.45 -7.87 -9.88
CA GLY A 20 -15.04 -7.88 -11.29
C GLY A 20 -14.54 -6.56 -11.90
N ALA A 21 -15.00 -5.39 -11.43
CA ALA A 21 -14.51 -4.10 -11.92
C ALA A 21 -13.12 -3.73 -11.36
N LEU A 22 -12.75 -4.30 -10.20
CA LEU A 22 -11.40 -4.20 -9.62
C LEU A 22 -10.50 -5.37 -10.05
N GLU A 23 -11.06 -6.54 -10.37
CA GLU A 23 -10.35 -7.71 -10.90
C GLU A 23 -9.88 -7.50 -12.35
N ASN A 24 -10.62 -6.74 -13.17
CA ASN A 24 -10.19 -6.35 -14.52
C ASN A 24 -8.96 -5.42 -14.56
N LEU A 25 -8.44 -4.98 -13.40
CA LEU A 25 -7.24 -4.15 -13.31
C LEU A 25 -5.93 -4.97 -13.23
N SER A 26 -5.99 -6.30 -13.06
CA SER A 26 -4.79 -7.11 -12.79
C SER A 26 -4.31 -8.01 -13.93
N SER A 27 -4.88 -7.92 -15.13
CA SER A 27 -4.60 -8.87 -16.21
C SER A 27 -3.41 -8.51 -17.11
N ASP A 28 -2.89 -7.27 -17.09
CA ASP A 28 -1.75 -6.88 -17.94
C ASP A 28 -0.44 -6.76 -17.16
N HIS A 29 0.25 -7.89 -16.99
CA HIS A 29 1.59 -7.94 -16.39
C HIS A 29 2.62 -7.12 -17.16
N ASN A 30 2.46 -6.95 -18.47
CA ASN A 30 3.42 -6.22 -19.30
C ASN A 30 3.35 -4.72 -19.05
N ALA A 31 2.14 -4.17 -18.87
CA ALA A 31 1.95 -2.76 -18.49
C ALA A 31 2.62 -2.45 -17.13
N ASN A 32 2.50 -3.35 -16.15
CA ASN A 32 3.13 -3.21 -14.84
C ASN A 32 4.67 -3.21 -14.91
N ARG A 33 5.26 -4.10 -15.72
CA ARG A 33 6.72 -4.16 -15.90
C ARG A 33 7.27 -2.93 -16.63
N SER A 34 6.53 -2.40 -17.61
CA SER A 34 6.91 -1.14 -18.28
C SER A 34 6.96 0.03 -17.29
N PHE A 35 5.95 0.14 -16.42
CA PHE A 35 5.93 1.18 -15.38
C PHE A 35 7.10 1.00 -14.39
N LEU A 36 7.31 -0.22 -13.90
CA LEU A 36 8.40 -0.53 -12.98
C LEU A 36 9.77 -0.23 -13.57
N LYS A 37 9.97 -0.49 -14.87
CA LYS A 37 11.20 -0.14 -15.60
C LYS A 37 11.47 1.37 -15.56
N CYS A 38 10.44 2.19 -15.74
CA CYS A 38 10.56 3.65 -15.60
C CYS A 38 10.88 4.06 -14.15
N GLU A 39 10.20 3.46 -13.16
CA GLU A 39 10.43 3.81 -11.75
C GLU A 39 11.85 3.47 -11.25
N LEU A 40 12.45 2.41 -11.81
CA LEU A 40 13.81 1.94 -11.51
C LEU A 40 14.91 2.75 -12.21
N SER A 41 14.57 3.58 -13.20
CA SER A 41 15.55 4.42 -13.88
C SER A 41 16.30 5.31 -12.88
N GLY A 42 17.64 5.25 -12.91
CA GLY A 42 18.51 5.96 -11.97
C GLY A 42 18.53 5.41 -10.53
N LYS A 43 17.93 4.24 -10.27
CA LYS A 43 17.83 3.61 -8.93
C LYS A 43 18.39 2.19 -8.89
N VAL A 44 19.17 1.80 -9.88
CA VAL A 44 19.88 0.51 -9.89
C VAL A 44 21.38 0.77 -9.71
N LEU A 45 21.93 0.22 -8.63
CA LEU A 45 23.36 0.20 -8.37
C LEU A 45 23.91 -1.16 -8.79
N TYR A 46 24.95 -1.14 -9.61
CA TYR A 46 25.61 -2.33 -10.12
C TYR A 46 26.97 -2.50 -9.44
N ASP A 47 27.45 -3.74 -9.42
CA ASP A 47 28.83 -4.07 -9.05
C ASP A 47 29.19 -3.70 -7.58
N ASP A 48 28.21 -3.78 -6.66
CA ASP A 48 28.41 -3.45 -5.24
C ASP A 48 28.70 -4.70 -4.38
N GLY A 49 29.96 -4.85 -3.96
CA GLY A 49 30.41 -5.95 -3.10
C GLY A 49 29.80 -5.96 -1.69
N GLN A 50 29.17 -4.87 -1.23
CA GLN A 50 28.48 -4.84 0.07
C GLN A 50 27.31 -5.81 0.13
N VAL A 51 26.72 -6.20 -1.02
CA VAL A 51 25.70 -7.26 -1.10
C VAL A 51 26.22 -8.57 -0.48
N PHE A 52 27.44 -8.98 -0.84
CA PHE A 52 28.06 -10.20 -0.29
C PHE A 52 28.37 -10.06 1.20
N THR A 53 28.83 -8.88 1.62
CA THR A 53 29.09 -8.57 3.04
C THR A 53 27.80 -8.60 3.87
N ARG A 54 26.69 -8.06 3.34
CA ARG A 54 25.36 -8.06 3.96
C ARG A 54 24.88 -9.48 4.23
N LEU A 55 25.09 -10.35 3.25
CA LEU A 55 24.72 -11.76 3.28
C LEU A 55 25.82 -12.64 3.92
N LYS A 56 26.89 -12.05 4.48
CA LYS A 56 27.97 -12.79 5.15
C LYS A 56 28.64 -13.85 4.28
N VAL A 57 28.59 -13.73 2.95
CA VAL A 57 29.19 -14.69 2.00
C VAL A 57 30.67 -14.96 2.30
N PRO A 58 31.53 -13.98 2.67
CA PRO A 58 32.92 -14.26 3.03
C PRO A 58 33.09 -15.24 4.21
N ALA A 59 32.18 -15.22 5.19
CA ALA A 59 32.23 -16.15 6.31
C ALA A 59 31.92 -17.59 5.87
N TYR A 60 30.97 -17.78 4.94
CA TYR A 60 30.69 -19.09 4.36
C TYR A 60 31.83 -19.56 3.45
N ALA A 61 32.43 -18.66 2.67
CA ALA A 61 33.59 -18.97 1.83
C ALA A 61 34.81 -19.44 2.64
N ALA A 62 35.00 -18.90 3.84
CA ALA A 62 36.08 -19.31 4.76
C ALA A 62 35.93 -20.74 5.29
N THR A 63 34.73 -21.34 5.18
CA THR A 63 34.50 -22.75 5.57
C THR A 63 34.83 -23.74 4.45
N LEU A 64 35.21 -23.26 3.27
CA LEU A 64 35.53 -24.06 2.10
C LEU A 64 37.05 -24.14 1.91
N ASP A 65 37.61 -25.34 1.94
CA ASP A 65 38.97 -25.61 1.48
C ASP A 65 39.01 -25.91 -0.02
N ASP A 66 40.21 -25.85 -0.60
CA ASP A 66 40.39 -26.02 -2.04
C ASP A 66 40.15 -27.47 -2.47
N ALA A 67 40.37 -28.45 -1.58
CA ALA A 67 40.11 -29.86 -1.86
C ALA A 67 38.61 -30.13 -2.05
N TYR A 68 37.76 -29.55 -1.20
CA TYR A 68 36.31 -29.61 -1.34
C TYR A 68 35.85 -29.00 -2.66
N VAL A 69 36.39 -27.83 -3.02
CA VAL A 69 36.04 -27.14 -4.28
C VAL A 69 36.43 -27.96 -5.50
N ILE A 70 37.63 -28.58 -5.49
CA ILE A 70 38.09 -29.47 -6.56
C ILE A 70 37.18 -30.70 -6.68
N ASN A 71 36.90 -31.38 -5.57
CA ASN A 71 36.03 -32.56 -5.56
C ASN A 71 34.63 -32.23 -6.06
N PHE A 72 34.05 -31.10 -5.61
CA PHE A 72 32.75 -30.63 -6.10
C PHE A 72 32.77 -30.41 -7.62
N ALA A 73 33.83 -29.78 -8.14
CA ALA A 73 33.98 -29.52 -9.57
C ALA A 73 34.09 -30.82 -10.40
N GLU A 74 34.76 -31.84 -9.88
CA GLU A 74 34.89 -33.15 -10.52
C GLU A 74 33.57 -33.93 -10.48
N GLU A 75 32.93 -33.99 -9.32
CA GLU A 75 31.67 -34.72 -9.11
C GLU A 75 30.48 -34.11 -9.85
N ARG A 76 30.49 -32.79 -10.10
CA ARG A 76 29.45 -32.05 -10.82
C ARG A 76 29.80 -31.74 -12.27
N ARG A 77 30.82 -32.41 -12.83
CA ARG A 77 31.21 -32.24 -14.25
C ARG A 77 30.04 -32.53 -15.20
N GLY A 78 29.23 -33.56 -14.91
CA GLY A 78 28.08 -33.92 -15.74
C GLY A 78 27.03 -32.80 -15.81
N GLU A 79 26.70 -32.19 -14.67
CA GLU A 79 25.78 -31.04 -14.61
C GLU A 79 26.39 -29.80 -15.28
N ARG A 80 27.69 -29.55 -15.08
CA ARG A 80 28.43 -28.46 -15.75
C ARG A 80 28.36 -28.58 -17.27
N ASP A 81 28.71 -29.74 -17.81
CA ASP A 81 28.75 -29.98 -19.26
C ASP A 81 27.34 -29.86 -19.85
N SER A 82 26.34 -30.40 -19.16
CA SER A 82 24.93 -30.30 -19.56
C SER A 82 24.45 -28.84 -19.60
N LEU A 83 24.74 -28.06 -18.55
CA LEU A 83 24.41 -26.63 -18.52
C LEU A 83 25.13 -25.86 -19.63
N GLN A 84 26.41 -26.14 -19.89
CA GLN A 84 27.16 -25.48 -20.97
C GLN A 84 26.53 -25.73 -22.34
N ILE A 85 26.07 -26.96 -22.64
CA ILE A 85 25.37 -27.28 -23.89
C ILE A 85 24.09 -26.46 -24.04
N LEU A 86 23.33 -26.28 -22.95
CA LEU A 86 22.10 -25.49 -22.95
C LEU A 86 22.38 -24.00 -23.18
N VAL A 87 23.41 -23.47 -22.52
CA VAL A 87 23.87 -22.07 -22.68
C VAL A 87 24.32 -21.82 -24.13
N ASP A 88 25.20 -22.66 -24.67
CA ASP A 88 25.66 -22.56 -26.06
C ASP A 88 24.50 -22.60 -27.05
N GLY A 89 23.50 -23.44 -26.79
CA GLY A 89 22.30 -23.54 -27.59
C GLY A 89 21.44 -22.28 -27.55
N ALA A 90 21.27 -21.68 -26.37
CA ALA A 90 20.49 -20.46 -26.17
C ALA A 90 21.16 -19.20 -26.75
N GLU A 91 22.49 -19.16 -26.73
CA GLU A 91 23.28 -18.09 -27.35
C GLU A 91 23.26 -18.19 -28.88
N LYS A 92 23.38 -19.40 -29.44
CA LYS A 92 23.32 -19.62 -30.91
C LYS A 92 21.92 -19.43 -31.49
N HIS A 93 20.89 -19.80 -30.73
CA HIS A 93 19.50 -19.79 -31.21
C HIS A 93 18.58 -19.09 -30.20
N PRO A 94 18.46 -17.75 -30.26
CA PRO A 94 17.62 -16.98 -29.33
C PRO A 94 16.15 -17.43 -29.26
N SER A 95 15.60 -17.97 -30.34
CA SER A 95 14.24 -18.53 -30.36
C SER A 95 14.03 -19.75 -29.45
N THR A 96 15.11 -20.40 -29.01
CA THR A 96 15.06 -21.58 -28.13
C THR A 96 15.21 -21.23 -26.65
N ARG A 97 15.46 -19.96 -26.30
CA ARG A 97 15.79 -19.53 -24.92
C ARG A 97 14.79 -20.04 -23.89
N VAL A 98 13.49 -19.84 -24.09
CA VAL A 98 12.45 -20.30 -23.14
C VAL A 98 12.55 -21.81 -22.86
N LYS A 99 12.78 -22.62 -23.91
CA LYS A 99 12.95 -24.07 -23.75
C LYS A 99 14.24 -24.41 -22.99
N ARG A 100 15.34 -23.75 -23.32
CA ARG A 100 16.65 -23.98 -22.67
C ARG A 100 16.63 -23.60 -21.20
N GLU A 101 15.95 -22.50 -20.85
CA GLU A 101 15.73 -22.06 -19.47
C GLU A 101 15.10 -23.19 -18.64
N ILE A 102 14.02 -23.79 -19.13
CA ILE A 102 13.32 -24.89 -18.46
C ILE A 102 14.21 -26.15 -18.32
N GLU A 103 15.01 -26.44 -19.35
CA GLU A 103 15.95 -27.56 -19.35
C GLU A 103 17.12 -27.37 -18.37
N MET A 104 17.44 -26.14 -17.94
CA MET A 104 18.48 -25.88 -16.93
C MET A 104 18.03 -26.27 -15.52
N TYR A 105 16.73 -26.19 -15.22
CA TYR A 105 16.25 -26.31 -13.84
C TYR A 105 16.64 -27.62 -13.13
N PRO A 106 16.52 -28.82 -13.75
CA PRO A 106 16.89 -30.07 -13.09
C PRO A 106 18.37 -30.12 -12.68
N HIS A 107 19.27 -29.56 -13.51
CA HIS A 107 20.70 -29.52 -13.23
C HIS A 107 21.02 -28.55 -12.08
N LEU A 108 20.38 -27.37 -12.08
CA LEU A 108 20.50 -26.39 -10.99
C LEU A 108 19.97 -26.95 -9.67
N SER A 109 18.84 -27.67 -9.69
CA SER A 109 18.30 -28.36 -8.50
C SER A 109 19.31 -29.34 -7.89
N ILE A 110 19.95 -30.18 -8.70
CA ILE A 110 20.97 -31.14 -8.23
C ILE A 110 22.12 -30.41 -7.55
N ILE A 111 22.59 -29.32 -8.16
CA ILE A 111 23.69 -28.51 -7.63
C ILE A 111 23.31 -27.86 -6.30
N PHE A 112 22.16 -27.17 -6.22
CA PHE A 112 21.72 -26.51 -5.00
C PHE A 112 21.54 -27.50 -3.86
N ASP A 113 20.85 -28.62 -4.12
CA ASP A 113 20.59 -29.65 -3.12
C ASP A 113 21.88 -30.24 -2.54
N HIS A 114 22.86 -30.52 -3.39
CA HIS A 114 24.13 -31.08 -2.94
C HIS A 114 24.88 -30.07 -2.04
N ILE A 115 24.98 -28.80 -2.46
CA ILE A 115 25.66 -27.76 -1.67
C ILE A 115 25.02 -27.61 -0.27
N ILE A 116 23.68 -27.64 -0.22
CA ILE A 116 22.91 -27.47 1.02
C ILE A 116 23.07 -28.67 1.96
N ARG A 117 22.91 -29.89 1.43
CA ARG A 117 23.04 -31.14 2.21
C ARG A 117 24.43 -31.28 2.83
N ASP A 118 25.47 -31.03 2.04
CA ASP A 118 26.86 -31.10 2.51
C ASP A 118 27.12 -30.12 3.65
N HIS A 119 26.65 -28.87 3.53
CA HIS A 119 26.81 -27.85 4.57
C HIS A 119 26.17 -28.25 5.90
N GLY A 120 24.99 -28.88 5.85
CA GLY A 120 24.31 -29.41 7.03
C GLY A 120 25.15 -30.46 7.78
N THR A 121 25.89 -31.32 7.07
CA THR A 121 26.74 -32.33 7.69
C THR A 121 28.01 -31.77 8.33
N VAL A 122 28.61 -30.73 7.73
CA VAL A 122 29.87 -30.12 8.20
C VAL A 122 29.66 -29.30 9.47
N THR A 123 28.58 -28.52 9.53
CA THR A 123 28.25 -27.66 10.68
C THR A 123 27.90 -28.44 11.94
N GLN A 124 27.40 -29.68 11.82
CA GLN A 124 27.20 -30.58 12.96
C GLN A 124 28.51 -31.14 13.53
N ARG A 125 29.58 -31.19 12.73
CA ARG A 125 30.87 -31.79 13.10
C ARG A 125 31.90 -30.78 13.60
N THR A 126 31.75 -29.50 13.25
CA THR A 126 32.73 -28.44 13.58
C THR A 126 32.03 -27.12 13.92
N PRO A 127 32.36 -26.49 15.07
CA PRO A 127 31.82 -25.18 15.44
C PRO A 127 32.47 -24.08 14.59
N THR A 128 31.95 -23.85 13.39
CA THR A 128 32.53 -22.97 12.36
C THR A 128 32.09 -21.51 12.47
N GLY A 129 31.39 -21.10 13.54
CA GLY A 129 30.83 -19.74 13.68
C GLY A 129 29.73 -19.40 12.66
N VAL A 130 29.46 -20.31 11.72
CA VAL A 130 28.49 -20.21 10.63
C VAL A 130 27.29 -21.11 10.96
N ARG A 131 26.09 -20.68 10.56
CA ARG A 131 24.84 -21.39 10.85
C ARG A 131 24.64 -22.60 9.92
N PRO A 132 23.99 -23.69 10.39
CA PRO A 132 23.56 -24.79 9.54
C PRO A 132 22.50 -24.32 8.54
N ALA A 133 22.31 -25.09 7.47
CA ALA A 133 21.25 -24.83 6.50
C ALA A 133 19.88 -25.05 7.14
N THR A 134 19.02 -24.04 7.06
CA THR A 134 17.63 -24.10 7.54
C THR A 134 16.62 -23.91 6.40
N ARG A 135 17.11 -23.71 5.17
CA ARG A 135 16.30 -23.41 3.99
C ARG A 135 16.65 -24.33 2.83
N SER A 136 15.69 -24.53 1.94
CA SER A 136 15.87 -25.28 0.70
C SER A 136 15.57 -24.43 -0.53
N PHE A 137 16.12 -24.82 -1.67
CA PHE A 137 15.89 -24.17 -2.96
C PHE A 137 14.91 -25.05 -3.75
N VAL A 138 13.66 -24.61 -3.84
CA VAL A 138 12.58 -25.37 -4.46
C VAL A 138 12.25 -24.73 -5.80
N LYS A 139 12.04 -25.57 -6.83
CA LYS A 139 11.55 -25.10 -8.13
C LYS A 139 10.24 -24.34 -7.93
N GLY A 140 10.08 -23.22 -8.64
CA GLY A 140 8.89 -22.39 -8.63
C GLY A 140 7.63 -23.24 -8.80
N GLN A 141 6.79 -23.24 -7.77
CA GLN A 141 5.45 -23.81 -7.81
C GLN A 141 4.44 -22.70 -8.10
N ASP A 142 3.28 -23.09 -8.61
CA ASP A 142 2.13 -22.18 -8.73
C ASP A 142 1.78 -21.62 -7.36
N LEU A 143 2.00 -20.32 -7.21
CA LEU A 143 1.59 -19.56 -6.04
C LEU A 143 0.07 -19.49 -5.96
N ILE A 144 -0.45 -19.31 -4.74
CA ILE A 144 -1.88 -19.11 -4.48
C ILE A 144 -2.11 -17.63 -4.15
N PRO A 145 -2.48 -16.78 -5.13
CA PRO A 145 -2.77 -15.36 -4.87
C PRO A 145 -4.07 -15.16 -4.09
N GLU A 146 -5.04 -16.08 -4.28
CA GLU A 146 -6.39 -15.93 -3.75
C GLU A 146 -6.41 -15.81 -2.22
N GLU A 147 -5.51 -16.49 -1.51
CA GLU A 147 -5.47 -16.48 -0.04
C GLU A 147 -4.71 -15.28 0.56
N GLU A 148 -4.19 -14.39 -0.28
CA GLU A 148 -3.55 -13.14 0.12
C GLU A 148 -4.51 -11.95 -0.05
N HIS A 149 -5.76 -12.14 0.42
CA HIS A 149 -6.93 -11.24 0.31
C HIS A 149 -6.73 -9.78 0.73
N HIS A 150 -5.59 -9.44 1.33
CA HIS A 150 -5.24 -8.09 1.77
C HIS A 150 -4.60 -7.22 0.68
N THR A 151 -4.43 -7.78 -0.52
CA THR A 151 -3.78 -7.12 -1.65
C THR A 151 -4.61 -7.29 -2.93
N VAL A 152 -5.31 -6.23 -3.35
CA VAL A 152 -6.15 -6.27 -4.57
C VAL A 152 -5.27 -6.25 -5.82
N GLY A 153 -5.58 -7.12 -6.79
CA GLY A 153 -4.92 -7.15 -8.10
C GLY A 153 -3.53 -7.78 -8.10
N PHE A 154 -3.31 -8.77 -7.24
CA PHE A 154 -2.05 -9.50 -7.16
C PHE A 154 -1.79 -10.25 -8.48
N PRO A 155 -0.67 -9.99 -9.18
CA PRO A 155 -0.37 -10.66 -10.43
C PRO A 155 0.00 -12.13 -10.23
N THR A 156 -0.43 -13.00 -11.15
CA THR A 156 -0.08 -14.43 -11.15
C THR A 156 1.26 -14.63 -11.84
N VAL A 157 2.35 -14.38 -11.11
CA VAL A 157 3.73 -14.58 -11.58
C VAL A 157 4.55 -15.35 -10.55
N ASN A 158 5.47 -16.18 -11.00
CA ASN A 158 6.32 -17.02 -10.15
C ASN A 158 7.80 -16.86 -10.54
N PRO A 159 8.73 -16.75 -9.57
CA PRO A 159 10.15 -16.93 -9.82
C PRO A 159 10.48 -18.37 -10.20
N ASP A 160 11.58 -18.58 -10.91
CA ASP A 160 12.03 -19.92 -11.35
C ASP A 160 12.37 -20.85 -10.18
N PHE A 161 13.00 -20.34 -9.12
CA PHE A 161 13.13 -21.03 -7.84
C PHE A 161 12.85 -20.10 -6.68
N THR A 162 12.55 -20.73 -5.56
CA THR A 162 12.14 -20.07 -4.33
C THR A 162 12.88 -20.69 -3.18
N ILE A 163 13.35 -19.86 -2.26
CA ILE A 163 14.07 -20.30 -1.08
C ILE A 163 13.09 -20.31 0.08
N THR A 164 12.82 -21.48 0.68
CA THR A 164 11.78 -21.63 1.73
C THR A 164 12.39 -22.02 3.06
N ASP A 165 11.70 -21.70 4.16
CA ASP A 165 12.14 -22.01 5.54
C ASP A 165 11.86 -23.49 5.95
N ASP A 166 11.61 -24.39 5.00
CA ASP A 166 11.15 -25.78 5.21
C ASP A 166 12.23 -26.79 5.65
N GLY A 167 13.45 -26.33 5.93
CA GLY A 167 14.60 -27.21 6.18
C GLY A 167 15.12 -27.94 4.93
N PRO A 168 16.22 -28.70 5.01
CA PRO A 168 16.79 -29.45 3.90
C PRO A 168 15.87 -30.61 3.44
N PRO A 169 16.00 -31.11 2.19
CA PRO A 169 15.20 -32.22 1.70
C PRO A 169 15.36 -33.48 2.57
N GLY A 170 14.25 -33.98 3.14
CA GLY A 170 14.21 -35.19 3.98
C GLY A 170 13.82 -34.98 5.44
N ASP A 171 13.66 -33.72 5.89
CA ASP A 171 13.25 -33.41 7.27
C ASP A 171 11.74 -33.54 7.49
N ALA A 172 11.33 -34.05 8.66
CA ALA A 172 9.93 -34.36 9.00
C ALA A 172 9.05 -33.14 9.31
N ASN A 173 9.66 -31.94 9.40
CA ASN A 173 9.00 -30.67 9.75
C ASN A 173 8.63 -29.80 8.53
N ARG A 174 8.49 -30.39 7.33
CA ARG A 174 8.09 -29.62 6.13
C ARG A 174 6.76 -28.91 6.36
N ALA A 175 6.69 -27.63 6.01
CA ALA A 175 5.42 -26.94 5.92
C ALA A 175 4.49 -27.71 4.96
N SER A 176 3.19 -27.63 5.19
CA SER A 176 2.22 -28.28 4.30
C SER A 176 2.43 -27.81 2.84
N ASP A 177 2.15 -28.68 1.87
CA ASP A 177 2.23 -28.35 0.43
C ASP A 177 1.43 -27.08 0.05
N ARG A 178 0.42 -26.73 0.86
CA ARG A 178 -0.30 -25.46 0.75
C ARG A 178 0.54 -24.26 1.19
N MET A 179 1.22 -24.35 2.33
CA MET A 179 2.06 -23.26 2.88
C MET A 179 3.26 -22.94 1.97
N SER A 180 3.88 -23.95 1.36
CA SER A 180 4.98 -23.75 0.41
C SER A 180 4.58 -22.96 -0.85
N ARG A 181 3.27 -22.84 -1.12
CA ARG A 181 2.70 -22.10 -2.26
C ARG A 181 2.24 -20.67 -1.93
N LEU A 182 2.55 -20.14 -0.75
CA LEU A 182 2.21 -18.76 -0.38
C LEU A 182 3.46 -17.87 -0.42
N TRP A 183 3.32 -16.62 -0.88
CA TRP A 183 4.46 -15.70 -0.96
C TRP A 183 5.07 -15.43 0.41
N ARG A 184 4.22 -15.35 1.43
CA ARG A 184 4.65 -15.07 2.82
C ARG A 184 5.62 -16.09 3.43
N HIS A 185 5.74 -17.29 2.86
CA HIS A 185 6.64 -18.34 3.36
C HIS A 185 8.01 -18.38 2.65
N ARG A 186 8.22 -17.57 1.61
CA ARG A 186 9.47 -17.53 0.83
C ARG A 186 10.46 -16.57 1.47
N SER A 187 11.71 -16.95 1.59
CA SER A 187 12.77 -16.13 2.23
C SER A 187 13.60 -15.36 1.20
N ALA A 188 13.67 -15.87 -0.02
CA ALA A 188 14.34 -15.25 -1.17
C ALA A 188 13.91 -16.00 -2.45
N PHE A 189 14.36 -15.54 -3.61
CA PHE A 189 14.05 -16.19 -4.91
C PHE A 189 15.30 -16.35 -5.78
N VAL A 190 15.19 -17.20 -6.79
CA VAL A 190 16.18 -17.33 -7.87
C VAL A 190 15.47 -17.11 -9.19
N GLU A 191 16.08 -16.32 -10.07
CA GLU A 191 15.65 -16.14 -11.44
C GLU A 191 16.76 -16.60 -12.37
N VAL A 192 16.40 -17.34 -13.42
CA VAL A 192 17.31 -18.00 -14.35
C VAL A 192 17.02 -17.51 -15.75
N LYS A 193 18.08 -17.20 -16.50
CA LYS A 193 18.04 -16.94 -17.93
C LYS A 193 19.13 -17.79 -18.59
N PRO A 194 18.90 -18.34 -19.80
CA PRO A 194 19.83 -19.32 -20.37
C PRO A 194 21.04 -18.70 -21.10
N ALA A 195 21.07 -17.39 -21.33
CA ALA A 195 22.16 -16.73 -22.07
C ALA A 195 22.77 -15.55 -21.30
N LYS A 196 24.08 -15.31 -21.51
CA LYS A 196 24.83 -14.24 -20.81
C LYS A 196 24.34 -12.84 -21.18
N ASP A 197 23.88 -12.64 -22.41
CA ASP A 197 23.33 -11.38 -22.90
C ASP A 197 21.94 -11.04 -22.31
N GLN A 198 21.35 -11.94 -21.53
CA GLN A 198 20.13 -11.71 -20.75
C GLN A 198 20.43 -11.29 -19.30
N GLY A 199 21.70 -11.08 -18.96
CA GLY A 199 22.12 -10.63 -17.64
C GLY A 199 21.60 -9.24 -17.26
N PRO A 200 21.88 -8.77 -16.03
CA PRO A 200 21.37 -7.49 -15.54
C PRO A 200 22.05 -6.28 -16.18
N LYS A 201 23.24 -6.47 -16.75
CA LYS A 201 24.07 -5.47 -17.45
C LYS A 201 24.89 -6.13 -18.57
N PRO A 202 24.27 -6.59 -19.66
CA PRO A 202 24.95 -7.18 -20.81
C PRO A 202 26.00 -6.24 -21.41
N ALA A 203 27.05 -6.81 -22.03
CA ALA A 203 28.11 -6.03 -22.66
C ALA A 203 27.55 -5.07 -23.72
N GLY A 204 28.02 -3.81 -23.70
CA GLY A 204 27.56 -2.76 -24.63
C GLY A 204 26.25 -2.05 -24.21
N SER A 205 25.68 -2.40 -23.05
CA SER A 205 24.52 -1.69 -22.51
C SER A 205 24.83 -0.23 -22.17
N ARG A 206 23.87 0.66 -22.40
CA ARG A 206 23.97 2.03 -21.90
C ARG A 206 23.82 2.05 -20.38
N PRO A 207 24.47 2.98 -19.66
CA PRO A 207 24.41 3.03 -18.19
C PRO A 207 23.00 3.19 -17.60
N ASP A 208 22.07 3.78 -18.35
CA ASP A 208 20.69 4.05 -17.98
C ASP A 208 19.69 2.95 -18.39
N THR A 209 20.13 1.96 -19.17
CA THR A 209 19.27 0.86 -19.61
C THR A 209 19.05 -0.14 -18.48
N ILE A 210 17.80 -0.24 -18.01
CA ILE A 210 17.37 -1.29 -17.10
C ILE A 210 16.91 -2.49 -17.92
N HIS A 211 17.55 -3.65 -17.71
CA HIS A 211 17.28 -4.88 -18.46
C HIS A 211 16.15 -5.70 -17.85
N ASP A 212 15.53 -6.53 -18.69
CA ASP A 212 14.29 -7.23 -18.34
C ASP A 212 14.46 -8.19 -17.16
N LEU A 213 15.64 -8.82 -17.00
CA LEU A 213 15.95 -9.64 -15.81
C LEU A 213 15.82 -8.84 -14.50
N VAL A 214 16.28 -7.58 -14.48
CA VAL A 214 16.18 -6.71 -13.30
C VAL A 214 14.72 -6.32 -13.06
N VAL A 215 13.98 -5.97 -14.12
CA VAL A 215 12.57 -5.58 -14.03
C VAL A 215 11.71 -6.76 -13.53
N GLN A 216 11.91 -7.95 -14.09
CA GLN A 216 11.22 -9.17 -13.68
C GLN A 216 11.54 -9.53 -12.23
N SER A 217 12.81 -9.43 -11.83
CA SER A 217 13.20 -9.69 -10.43
C SER A 217 12.63 -8.65 -9.46
N ALA A 218 12.54 -7.39 -9.87
CA ALA A 218 11.91 -6.32 -9.11
C ALA A 218 10.39 -6.52 -8.98
N ASP A 219 9.76 -7.09 -10.01
CA ASP A 219 8.35 -7.50 -9.99
C ASP A 219 8.14 -8.61 -8.96
N TYR A 220 9.01 -9.62 -8.88
CA TYR A 220 8.93 -10.61 -7.79
C TYR A 220 9.21 -10.01 -6.41
N ALA A 221 10.20 -9.12 -6.30
CA ALA A 221 10.54 -8.49 -5.04
C ALA A 221 9.38 -7.68 -4.44
N ARG A 222 8.63 -6.94 -5.26
CA ARG A 222 7.50 -6.13 -4.77
C ARG A 222 6.36 -7.00 -4.23
N LEU A 223 6.12 -8.16 -4.85
CA LEU A 223 5.12 -9.14 -4.41
C LEU A 223 5.58 -9.81 -3.12
N HIS A 224 6.83 -10.27 -3.09
CA HIS A 224 7.44 -10.86 -1.91
C HIS A 224 7.39 -9.90 -0.70
N MET A 225 7.75 -8.63 -0.88
CA MET A 225 7.70 -7.61 0.18
C MET A 225 6.28 -7.21 0.58
N SER A 226 5.31 -7.28 -0.33
CA SER A 226 3.90 -6.99 -0.02
C SER A 226 3.28 -8.11 0.83
N SER A 227 3.62 -9.36 0.53
CA SER A 227 2.99 -10.53 1.12
C SER A 227 3.71 -11.08 2.34
N ARG A 228 5.04 -11.03 2.40
CA ARG A 228 5.81 -11.49 3.57
C ARG A 228 5.77 -10.43 4.68
N PRO A 229 5.15 -10.71 5.84
CA PRO A 229 5.03 -9.74 6.92
C PRO A 229 6.39 -9.21 7.35
N PHE A 230 6.49 -7.89 7.49
CA PHE A 230 7.67 -7.21 8.02
C PHE A 230 8.98 -7.46 7.25
N LEU A 231 8.88 -7.72 5.93
CA LEU A 231 10.04 -7.78 5.05
C LEU A 231 10.44 -6.37 4.56
N LEU A 232 11.64 -5.93 4.93
CA LEU A 232 12.16 -4.59 4.63
C LEU A 232 12.84 -4.49 3.25
N PHE A 233 13.41 -5.61 2.78
CA PHE A 233 13.99 -5.77 1.45
C PHE A 233 13.90 -7.24 1.02
N SER A 234 13.88 -7.49 -0.28
CA SER A 234 13.91 -8.84 -0.85
C SER A 234 15.29 -9.17 -1.43
N VAL A 235 15.69 -10.43 -1.35
CA VAL A 235 16.94 -10.94 -1.93
C VAL A 235 16.63 -11.86 -3.12
N GLY A 236 17.33 -11.67 -4.22
CA GLY A 236 17.23 -12.50 -5.43
C GLY A 236 18.60 -12.98 -5.91
N LEU A 237 18.76 -14.28 -6.16
CA LEU A 237 19.91 -14.81 -6.90
C LEU A 237 19.56 -14.82 -8.39
N LEU A 238 20.36 -14.13 -9.21
CA LEU A 238 20.11 -14.01 -10.65
C LEU A 238 21.16 -14.83 -11.38
N ILE A 239 20.75 -15.85 -12.13
CA ILE A 239 21.62 -16.72 -12.93
C ILE A 239 21.32 -16.46 -14.40
N PHE A 240 22.35 -16.20 -15.21
CA PHE A 240 22.22 -15.91 -16.63
C PHE A 240 23.38 -16.56 -17.41
N GLY A 241 23.05 -17.55 -18.23
CA GLY A 241 24.06 -18.42 -18.83
C GLY A 241 24.82 -19.21 -17.76
N SER A 242 26.15 -19.08 -17.75
CA SER A 242 27.02 -19.59 -16.67
C SER A 242 27.31 -18.57 -15.56
N GLN A 243 26.82 -17.34 -15.70
CA GLN A 243 27.12 -16.24 -14.79
C GLN A 243 26.02 -16.05 -13.75
N PHE A 244 26.37 -15.42 -12.64
CA PHE A 244 25.42 -15.06 -11.60
C PHE A 244 25.78 -13.74 -10.90
N CYS A 245 24.78 -13.13 -10.29
CA CYS A 245 24.95 -12.08 -9.28
C CYS A 245 23.81 -12.17 -8.25
N VAL A 246 23.95 -11.49 -7.13
CA VAL A 246 22.91 -11.40 -6.09
C VAL A 246 22.37 -9.97 -6.05
N GLY A 247 21.05 -9.84 -6.00
CA GLY A 247 20.34 -8.57 -5.88
C GLY A 247 19.65 -8.37 -4.54
N ILE A 248 19.75 -7.16 -4.01
CA ILE A 248 18.94 -6.65 -2.91
C ILE A 248 17.97 -5.61 -3.48
N PHE A 249 16.67 -5.85 -3.27
CA PHE A 249 15.57 -5.03 -3.75
C PHE A 249 14.90 -4.37 -2.55
N ASP A 250 14.94 -3.05 -2.48
CA ASP A 250 14.43 -2.28 -1.34
C ASP A 250 13.68 -1.03 -1.80
N ARG A 251 13.26 -0.19 -0.84
CA ARG A 251 12.49 1.01 -1.12
C ARG A 251 13.25 2.12 -1.85
N GLY A 252 14.59 2.03 -1.90
CA GLY A 252 15.45 2.92 -2.63
C GLY A 252 15.81 2.43 -4.04
N GLY A 253 15.46 1.20 -4.42
CA GLY A 253 15.80 0.64 -5.72
C GLY A 253 16.37 -0.77 -5.65
N VAL A 254 17.37 -1.04 -6.49
CA VAL A 254 18.05 -2.34 -6.60
C VAL A 254 19.55 -2.15 -6.43
N VAL A 255 20.18 -3.03 -5.66
CA VAL A 255 21.63 -3.12 -5.54
C VAL A 255 22.05 -4.53 -5.98
N LEU A 256 22.90 -4.60 -6.99
CA LEU A 256 23.41 -5.86 -7.55
C LEU A 256 24.88 -6.02 -7.20
N SER A 257 25.25 -7.23 -6.78
CA SER A 257 26.66 -7.61 -6.61
C SER A 257 27.40 -7.58 -7.95
N PRO A 258 28.75 -7.61 -7.94
CA PRO A 258 29.52 -7.95 -9.14
C PRO A 258 29.06 -9.28 -9.75
N VAL A 259 29.21 -9.38 -11.07
CA VAL A 259 28.92 -10.59 -11.84
C VAL A 259 30.11 -11.56 -11.74
N HIS A 260 29.80 -12.82 -11.48
CA HIS A 260 30.77 -13.92 -11.36
C HIS A 260 30.34 -15.11 -12.22
N ASP A 261 31.27 -15.99 -12.59
CA ASP A 261 30.96 -17.23 -13.28
C ASP A 261 30.87 -18.39 -12.28
N MET A 262 29.83 -19.23 -12.39
CA MET A 262 29.61 -20.35 -11.47
C MET A 262 30.76 -21.37 -11.47
N TRP A 263 31.48 -21.50 -12.58
CA TRP A 263 32.52 -22.51 -12.79
C TRP A 263 33.93 -21.97 -12.73
N GLU A 264 34.12 -20.67 -12.93
CA GLU A 264 35.40 -20.00 -12.66
C GLU A 264 35.52 -19.62 -11.18
N ASP A 265 34.42 -19.15 -10.56
CA ASP A 265 34.34 -18.73 -9.16
C ASP A 265 33.56 -19.74 -8.29
N ILE A 266 33.81 -21.04 -8.46
CA ILE A 266 33.08 -22.13 -7.79
C ILE A 266 32.98 -21.92 -6.27
N LYS A 267 34.09 -21.53 -5.63
CA LYS A 267 34.14 -21.29 -4.17
C LYS A 267 33.15 -20.21 -3.75
N LEU A 268 33.04 -19.12 -4.52
CA LEU A 268 32.11 -18.05 -4.26
C LEU A 268 30.67 -18.49 -4.50
N PHE A 269 30.40 -19.20 -5.60
CA PHE A 269 29.06 -19.72 -5.90
C PHE A 269 28.55 -20.63 -4.78
N ILE A 270 29.37 -21.59 -4.32
CA ILE A 270 29.03 -22.46 -3.18
C ILE A 270 28.77 -21.63 -1.92
N ALA A 271 29.61 -20.62 -1.64
CA ALA A 271 29.44 -19.76 -0.48
C ALA A 271 28.12 -18.95 -0.53
N VAL A 272 27.70 -18.48 -1.70
CA VAL A 272 26.43 -17.77 -1.90
C VAL A 272 25.24 -18.69 -1.62
N ILE A 273 25.23 -19.91 -2.15
CA ILE A 273 24.15 -20.87 -1.91
C ILE A 273 24.09 -21.25 -0.42
N ARG A 274 25.22 -21.58 0.21
CA ARG A 274 25.28 -21.87 1.65
C ARG A 274 24.81 -20.69 2.50
N SER A 275 25.21 -19.48 2.13
CA SER A 275 24.78 -18.24 2.76
C SER A 275 23.26 -18.10 2.70
N LEU A 276 22.66 -18.06 1.51
CA LEU A 276 21.21 -17.90 1.36
C LEU A 276 20.41 -19.02 2.06
N ALA A 277 20.96 -20.23 2.12
CA ALA A 277 20.35 -21.35 2.82
C ALA A 277 20.40 -21.25 4.36
N SER A 278 21.26 -20.40 4.93
CA SER A 278 21.65 -20.51 6.35
C SER A 278 21.73 -19.19 7.13
N VAL A 279 21.80 -18.03 6.48
CA VAL A 279 21.90 -16.73 7.17
C VAL A 279 20.66 -16.46 8.03
N ASP A 280 20.80 -15.58 9.03
CA ASP A 280 19.67 -15.18 9.85
C ASP A 280 18.59 -14.51 8.99
N SER A 281 17.31 -14.69 9.30
CA SER A 281 16.23 -14.10 8.50
C SER A 281 16.28 -12.57 8.48
N ARG A 282 16.91 -11.92 9.48
CA ARG A 282 17.21 -10.48 9.47
C ARG A 282 18.26 -10.11 8.42
N ASP A 283 19.14 -11.04 8.06
CA ASP A 283 20.09 -10.86 6.96
C ASP A 283 19.43 -10.96 5.58
N LEU A 284 18.27 -11.63 5.50
CA LEU A 284 17.40 -11.68 4.32
C LEU A 284 16.29 -10.62 4.33
N GLY A 285 16.33 -9.68 5.28
CA GLY A 285 15.50 -8.48 5.27
C GLY A 285 14.31 -8.48 6.20
N LEU A 286 14.13 -9.46 7.09
CA LEU A 286 13.13 -9.35 8.15
C LEU A 286 13.43 -8.20 9.10
N ASP A 287 12.39 -7.47 9.49
CA ASP A 287 12.44 -6.36 10.42
C ASP A 287 12.99 -6.81 11.80
N PRO A 288 14.16 -6.31 12.23
CA PRO A 288 14.75 -6.65 13.52
C PRO A 288 13.94 -6.19 14.74
N SER A 289 13.02 -5.23 14.59
CA SER A 289 12.12 -4.74 15.66
C SER A 289 10.86 -5.58 15.85
N VAL A 290 10.75 -6.69 15.10
CA VAL A 290 9.57 -7.55 15.08
C VAL A 290 9.98 -9.01 15.27
N ARG A 291 9.17 -9.76 16.02
CA ARG A 291 9.38 -11.18 16.28
C ARG A 291 8.11 -11.97 16.00
N LEU A 292 8.24 -13.03 15.21
CA LEU A 292 7.18 -14.02 15.01
C LEU A 292 6.87 -14.75 16.33
N LEU A 293 5.59 -14.87 16.68
CA LEU A 293 5.12 -15.76 17.74
C LEU A 293 5.03 -17.18 17.17
N GLY A 294 5.34 -18.19 18.00
CA GLY A 294 5.13 -19.58 17.61
C GLY A 294 3.64 -19.83 17.30
N ASP A 295 3.36 -20.72 16.37
CA ASP A 295 2.00 -20.93 15.84
C ASP A 295 0.96 -21.19 16.94
N GLU A 296 1.31 -22.03 17.94
CA GLU A 296 0.44 -22.30 19.09
C GLU A 296 0.16 -21.06 19.93
N ASP A 297 1.19 -20.25 20.21
CA ASP A 297 1.03 -19.00 20.98
C ASP A 297 0.25 -17.95 20.19
N GLY A 298 0.50 -17.84 18.88
CA GLY A 298 -0.22 -16.93 18.00
C GLY A 298 -1.71 -17.27 17.94
N LEU A 299 -2.04 -18.54 17.71
CA LEU A 299 -3.42 -19.01 17.70
C LEU A 299 -4.08 -18.84 19.07
N ARG A 300 -3.39 -19.20 20.16
CA ARG A 300 -3.89 -19.04 21.53
C ARG A 300 -4.18 -17.57 21.88
N LEU A 301 -3.31 -16.65 21.48
CA LEU A 301 -3.43 -15.23 21.83
C LEU A 301 -4.44 -14.48 20.95
N THR A 302 -4.49 -14.81 19.66
CA THR A 302 -5.30 -14.06 18.69
C THR A 302 -6.62 -14.73 18.34
N GLY A 303 -6.72 -16.06 18.52
CA GLY A 303 -7.86 -16.87 18.06
C GLY A 303 -7.93 -17.01 16.54
N ILE A 304 -6.90 -16.59 15.80
CA ILE A 304 -6.88 -16.58 14.33
C ILE A 304 -5.71 -17.45 13.85
N ASP A 305 -6.00 -18.31 12.88
CA ASP A 305 -5.00 -19.12 12.17
C ASP A 305 -4.25 -18.26 11.13
N TYR A 306 -3.44 -17.33 11.64
CA TYR A 306 -2.55 -16.48 10.85
C TYR A 306 -1.30 -16.13 11.67
N PRO A 307 -0.09 -16.07 11.07
CA PRO A 307 1.14 -15.75 11.78
C PRO A 307 1.07 -14.44 12.57
N ALA A 308 1.10 -14.55 13.90
CA ALA A 308 1.06 -13.42 14.81
C ALA A 308 2.47 -12.90 15.11
N HIS A 309 2.65 -11.59 15.13
CA HIS A 309 3.94 -10.97 15.32
C HIS A 309 3.89 -10.01 16.51
N VAL A 310 4.90 -10.08 17.37
CA VAL A 310 5.15 -9.11 18.43
C VAL A 310 6.07 -8.02 17.91
N ILE A 311 5.62 -6.78 18.05
CA ILE A 311 6.34 -5.58 17.67
C ILE A 311 6.90 -4.91 18.93
N ASP A 312 8.17 -4.53 18.87
CA ASP A 312 8.83 -3.76 19.91
C ASP A 312 8.18 -2.38 20.12
N PRO A 313 8.48 -1.70 21.26
CA PRO A 313 7.89 -0.40 21.54
C PRO A 313 8.13 0.62 20.43
N VAL A 314 7.12 1.45 20.18
CA VAL A 314 7.06 2.37 19.04
C VAL A 314 7.07 3.81 19.53
N GLY A 315 7.97 4.62 18.94
CA GLY A 315 8.03 6.05 19.22
C GLY A 315 8.56 6.36 20.61
N ALA A 316 7.91 7.31 21.29
CA ALA A 316 8.29 7.72 22.65
C ALA A 316 7.84 6.71 23.72
N ASP A 317 6.92 5.80 23.39
CA ASP A 317 6.58 4.69 24.26
C ASP A 317 7.66 3.62 24.20
N THR A 318 8.39 3.45 25.30
CA THR A 318 9.50 2.49 25.42
C THR A 318 9.10 1.20 26.12
N LYS A 319 7.82 1.02 26.47
CA LYS A 319 7.35 -0.09 27.32
C LYS A 319 6.33 -0.97 26.61
N THR A 320 5.38 -0.37 25.89
CA THR A 320 4.28 -1.13 25.30
C THR A 320 4.74 -1.90 24.08
N ARG A 321 4.58 -3.23 24.12
CA ARG A 321 4.68 -4.08 22.94
C ARG A 321 3.31 -4.29 22.31
N TRP A 322 3.31 -4.53 21.01
CA TRP A 322 2.10 -4.74 20.22
C TRP A 322 2.10 -6.14 19.62
N CYS A 323 0.92 -6.71 19.39
CA CYS A 323 0.76 -7.98 18.70
C CYS A 323 -0.17 -7.79 17.51
N THR A 324 0.20 -8.28 16.33
CA THR A 324 -0.72 -8.34 15.18
C THR A 324 -1.87 -9.31 15.46
N VAL A 325 -3.05 -9.00 14.92
CA VAL A 325 -4.24 -9.83 15.03
C VAL A 325 -4.77 -10.12 13.62
N GLY A 326 -4.52 -11.33 13.13
CA GLY A 326 -4.91 -11.75 11.78
C GLY A 326 -4.06 -11.15 10.65
N PRO A 327 -4.53 -11.26 9.39
CA PRO A 327 -3.86 -10.70 8.22
C PRO A 327 -3.83 -9.15 8.26
N PRO A 328 -2.93 -8.51 7.49
CA PRO A 328 -2.92 -7.06 7.40
C PRO A 328 -4.23 -6.54 6.81
N LEU A 329 -4.66 -5.36 7.25
CA LEU A 329 -5.82 -4.66 6.69
C LEU A 329 -5.53 -4.11 5.30
N TRP A 330 -4.27 -3.79 5.02
CA TRP A 330 -3.79 -3.28 3.74
C TRP A 330 -2.30 -3.55 3.57
N SER A 331 -1.87 -3.89 2.36
CA SER A 331 -0.45 -3.93 1.97
C SER A 331 -0.24 -3.34 0.57
N SER A 332 0.81 -2.55 0.41
CA SER A 332 1.16 -1.92 -0.88
C SER A 332 2.06 -2.83 -1.73
N ILE A 333 1.65 -3.06 -2.99
CA ILE A 333 2.43 -3.77 -4.01
C ILE A 333 3.50 -2.92 -4.70
N SER A 334 3.67 -1.66 -4.31
CA SER A 334 4.69 -0.81 -4.90
C SER A 334 6.06 -1.25 -4.37
N LEU A 335 7.05 -1.43 -5.24
CA LEU A 335 8.42 -1.69 -4.78
C LEU A 335 8.99 -0.43 -4.12
N LEU A 336 8.88 0.69 -4.84
CA LEU A 336 9.44 1.98 -4.45
C LEU A 336 8.40 2.83 -3.71
N GLY A 337 8.87 3.87 -3.03
CA GLY A 337 8.01 4.81 -2.30
C GLY A 337 7.65 4.33 -0.89
N ARG A 338 6.42 4.65 -0.45
CA ARG A 338 6.00 4.51 0.95
C ARG A 338 5.86 3.07 1.41
N GLY A 339 5.40 2.16 0.55
CA GLY A 339 5.29 0.77 0.92
C GLY A 339 4.39 0.49 2.11
N THR A 340 3.30 1.24 2.23
CA THR A 340 2.46 1.25 3.43
C THR A 340 1.86 -0.13 3.69
N VAL A 341 2.01 -0.61 4.93
CA VAL A 341 1.35 -1.80 5.45
C VAL A 341 0.58 -1.43 6.71
N VAL A 342 -0.67 -1.85 6.79
CA VAL A 342 -1.58 -1.52 7.89
C VAL A 342 -2.04 -2.81 8.56
N TRP A 343 -1.90 -2.87 9.88
CA TRP A 343 -2.23 -4.05 10.69
C TRP A 343 -3.27 -3.70 11.74
N ARG A 344 -4.16 -4.66 12.03
CA ARG A 344 -4.87 -4.68 13.31
C ARG A 344 -3.91 -5.15 14.39
N VAL A 345 -3.83 -4.43 15.50
CA VAL A 345 -2.95 -4.78 16.63
C VAL A 345 -3.66 -4.62 17.97
N ARG A 346 -3.20 -5.39 18.96
CA ARG A 346 -3.56 -5.25 20.38
C ARG A 346 -2.30 -5.11 21.22
N LYS A 347 -2.41 -4.54 22.43
CA LYS A 347 -1.26 -4.48 23.35
C LYS A 347 -0.92 -5.89 23.81
N HIS A 348 0.37 -6.23 23.80
CA HIS A 348 0.86 -7.53 24.23
C HIS A 348 1.21 -7.50 25.72
N LEU A 349 0.37 -8.13 26.54
CA LEU A 349 0.47 -8.19 28.00
C LEU A 349 1.03 -9.56 28.45
N GLU A 350 2.15 -9.95 27.82
CA GLU A 350 2.84 -11.23 28.01
C GLU A 350 1.97 -12.45 27.69
N GLN A 351 1.15 -12.91 28.63
CA GLN A 351 0.34 -14.13 28.46
C GLN A 351 -1.01 -13.88 27.79
N LYS A 352 -1.42 -12.61 27.63
CA LYS A 352 -2.68 -12.22 27.00
C LYS A 352 -2.54 -10.95 26.17
N LEU A 353 -3.55 -10.66 25.35
CA LEU A 353 -3.69 -9.40 24.64
C LEU A 353 -4.69 -8.48 25.38
N SER A 354 -4.60 -7.16 25.15
CA SER A 354 -5.65 -6.24 25.57
C SER A 354 -6.95 -6.48 24.80
N ASP A 355 -8.08 -6.12 25.39
CA ASP A 355 -9.38 -6.16 24.70
C ASP A 355 -9.49 -5.05 23.63
N GLU A 356 -8.88 -3.90 23.89
CA GLU A 356 -8.86 -2.76 22.98
C GLU A 356 -8.00 -3.05 21.74
N GLU A 357 -8.55 -2.70 20.57
CA GLU A 357 -7.91 -2.86 19.27
C GLU A 357 -7.45 -1.52 18.71
N PHE A 358 -6.32 -1.58 18.01
CA PHE A 358 -5.66 -0.44 17.40
C PHE A 358 -5.27 -0.76 15.97
N VAL A 359 -4.88 0.27 15.24
CA VAL A 359 -4.31 0.17 13.90
C VAL A 359 -2.84 0.52 13.98
N MET A 360 -1.98 -0.34 13.44
CA MET A 360 -0.58 -0.03 13.22
C MET A 360 -0.34 0.26 11.75
N LYS A 361 0.09 1.48 11.42
CA LYS A 361 0.59 1.84 10.08
C LYS A 361 2.10 1.79 10.09
N THR A 362 2.70 1.04 9.16
CA THR A 362 4.15 1.05 8.89
C THR A 362 4.36 1.56 7.47
N ALA A 363 5.22 2.56 7.29
CA ALA A 363 5.51 3.16 5.99
C ALA A 363 6.93 3.73 5.93
N TRP A 364 7.44 3.91 4.73
CA TRP A 364 8.72 4.54 4.44
C TRP A 364 8.50 6.02 4.09
N ARG A 365 9.02 6.92 4.92
CA ARG A 365 8.98 8.36 4.67
C ARG A 365 10.31 8.87 4.12
N SER A 366 10.29 9.96 3.38
CA SER A 366 11.54 10.69 3.09
C SER A 366 12.06 11.31 4.39
N SER A 367 13.38 11.22 4.59
CA SER A 367 14.10 11.92 5.67
C SER A 367 13.98 13.45 5.61
N LYS A 368 13.62 14.01 4.45
CA LYS A 368 13.36 15.45 4.24
C LYS A 368 11.92 15.88 4.50
N ARG A 369 11.06 14.97 4.97
CA ARG A 369 9.69 15.30 5.36
C ARG A 369 9.52 15.21 6.86
N ASP A 370 8.61 16.03 7.38
CA ASP A 370 8.15 15.93 8.74
C ASP A 370 7.53 14.54 8.99
N LYS A 371 7.66 14.05 10.23
CA LYS A 371 7.08 12.76 10.60
C LYS A 371 5.58 12.93 10.79
N GLU A 372 4.80 11.98 10.29
CA GLU A 372 3.36 11.95 10.56
C GLU A 372 3.06 11.92 12.07
N SER A 373 3.90 11.23 12.86
CA SER A 373 3.82 11.26 14.34
C SER A 373 3.93 12.66 14.92
N ASP A 374 4.80 13.49 14.35
CA ASP A 374 5.08 14.83 14.84
C ASP A 374 3.95 15.78 14.45
N ILE A 375 3.35 15.59 13.27
CA ILE A 375 2.13 16.29 12.83
C ILE A 375 0.98 15.97 13.79
N TYR A 376 0.70 14.69 14.07
CA TYR A 376 -0.35 14.32 15.02
C TYR A 376 -0.11 14.89 16.42
N THR A 377 1.13 14.86 16.90
CA THR A 377 1.51 15.39 18.23
C THR A 377 1.29 16.90 18.33
N SER A 378 1.32 17.63 17.21
CA SER A 378 1.08 19.07 17.17
C SER A 378 -0.40 19.46 17.23
N VAL A 379 -1.32 18.53 16.92
CA VAL A 379 -2.76 18.77 16.94
C VAL A 379 -3.24 18.94 18.39
N LYS A 380 -3.92 20.05 18.66
CA LYS A 380 -4.44 20.42 19.98
C LYS A 380 -5.93 20.10 20.08
N GLY A 381 -6.31 19.37 21.13
CA GLY A 381 -7.68 18.96 21.38
C GLY A 381 -8.03 17.61 20.73
N HIS A 382 -9.32 17.32 20.66
CA HIS A 382 -9.84 16.07 20.12
C HIS A 382 -11.03 16.34 19.20
N CYS A 383 -11.09 15.61 18.08
CA CYS A 383 -12.19 15.59 17.14
C CYS A 383 -12.51 14.13 16.83
N ALA A 384 -13.77 13.72 16.96
CA ALA A 384 -14.20 12.34 16.67
C ALA A 384 -13.98 11.98 15.19
N GLY A 385 -14.12 12.97 14.30
CA GLY A 385 -13.86 12.83 12.87
C GLY A 385 -12.37 12.70 12.51
N LEU A 386 -11.42 12.77 13.44
CA LEU A 386 -10.00 12.61 13.15
C LEU A 386 -9.44 11.37 13.87
N ALA A 387 -8.66 10.56 13.17
CA ALA A 387 -7.95 9.43 13.77
C ALA A 387 -7.13 9.89 14.99
N LYS A 388 -7.30 9.18 16.10
CA LYS A 388 -6.59 9.42 17.34
C LYS A 388 -5.19 8.82 17.27
N PHE A 389 -4.19 9.66 17.45
CA PHE A 389 -2.81 9.24 17.60
C PHE A 389 -2.56 8.64 19.00
N VAL A 390 -1.98 7.44 19.05
CA VAL A 390 -1.65 6.75 20.30
C VAL A 390 -0.15 6.84 20.59
N THR A 391 0.68 6.39 19.65
CA THR A 391 2.14 6.54 19.69
C THR A 391 2.72 6.35 18.29
N GLY A 392 3.95 6.79 18.05
CA GLY A 392 4.56 6.69 16.74
C GLY A 392 5.95 7.30 16.65
N GLY A 393 6.71 6.89 15.64
CA GLY A 393 8.06 7.39 15.41
C GLY A 393 8.82 6.61 14.34
N ASP A 394 10.02 7.09 14.04
CA ASP A 394 10.97 6.32 13.24
C ASP A 394 11.39 5.06 14.01
N VAL A 395 11.56 3.94 13.31
CA VAL A 395 11.92 2.67 13.94
C VAL A 395 13.41 2.67 14.27
N LEU A 396 13.72 2.40 15.54
CA LEU A 396 15.07 2.37 16.09
C LEU A 396 15.45 0.95 16.50
N VAL A 397 16.73 0.61 16.34
CA VAL A 397 17.30 -0.69 16.72
C VAL A 397 18.62 -0.54 17.43
N LEU A 398 18.92 -1.48 18.32
CA LEU A 398 20.19 -1.52 19.02
C LEU A 398 21.17 -2.41 18.25
N VAL A 399 22.26 -1.82 17.74
CA VAL A 399 23.35 -2.49 17.05
C VAL A 399 24.63 -2.20 17.80
N GLU A 400 25.27 -3.24 18.35
CA GLU A 400 26.54 -3.12 19.09
C GLU A 400 26.50 -2.04 20.21
N GLY A 401 25.35 -1.91 20.87
CA GLY A 401 25.12 -0.93 21.94
C GLY A 401 24.81 0.50 21.46
N LYS A 402 24.78 0.74 20.14
CA LYS A 402 24.35 2.02 19.55
C LYS A 402 22.92 1.94 19.06
N THR A 403 22.16 3.01 19.25
CA THR A 403 20.80 3.14 18.72
C THR A 403 20.86 3.66 17.30
N GLU A 404 20.50 2.81 16.34
CA GLU A 404 20.48 3.09 14.92
C GLU A 404 19.06 3.22 14.40
N ARG A 405 18.88 4.06 13.39
CA ARG A 405 17.58 4.23 12.72
C ARG A 405 17.51 3.34 11.50
N ILE A 406 16.39 2.64 11.32
CA ILE A 406 16.19 1.84 10.10
C ILE A 406 15.94 2.78 8.91
N THR A 407 16.95 2.89 8.06
CA THR A 407 16.93 3.60 6.77
C THR A 407 17.34 2.65 5.65
N VAL A 408 17.05 2.98 4.39
CA VAL A 408 17.56 2.19 3.26
C VAL A 408 19.10 2.16 3.26
N ARG A 409 19.76 3.28 3.59
CA ARG A 409 21.22 3.35 3.74
C ARG A 409 21.72 2.37 4.82
N TYR A 410 21.06 2.33 5.97
CA TYR A 410 21.34 1.37 7.04
C TYR A 410 21.19 -0.08 6.55
N LEU A 411 20.11 -0.39 5.83
CA LEU A 411 19.87 -1.74 5.29
C LEU A 411 20.95 -2.17 4.28
N ARG A 412 21.47 -1.21 3.51
CA ARG A 412 22.56 -1.39 2.54
C ARG A 412 23.95 -1.37 3.16
N ARG A 413 24.08 -1.09 4.46
CA ARG A 413 25.36 -0.89 5.19
C ARG A 413 26.21 0.26 4.65
N GLU A 414 25.56 1.26 4.07
CA GLU A 414 26.22 2.49 3.63
C GLU A 414 26.63 3.34 4.83
N SER A 415 27.65 4.18 4.65
CA SER A 415 28.07 5.15 5.68
C SER A 415 26.96 6.14 5.99
N ASP A 416 26.84 6.51 7.27
CA ASP A 416 25.90 7.53 7.73
C ASP A 416 26.29 8.90 7.13
N ASP A 417 25.45 9.41 6.25
CA ASP A 417 25.52 10.77 5.72
C ASP A 417 24.22 11.47 6.13
N ALA A 418 24.32 12.31 7.16
CA ALA A 418 23.18 13.02 7.72
C ALA A 418 22.51 14.00 6.73
N GLN A 419 23.18 14.35 5.61
CA GLN A 419 22.62 15.25 4.59
C GLN A 419 21.99 14.50 3.42
N ALA A 420 22.33 13.22 3.21
CA ALA A 420 21.78 12.42 2.13
C ALA A 420 20.31 12.09 2.38
N GLU A 421 19.46 12.35 1.39
CA GLU A 421 18.06 11.92 1.45
C GLU A 421 17.97 10.40 1.37
N THR A 422 17.44 9.79 2.41
CA THR A 422 17.13 8.37 2.46
C THR A 422 15.68 8.14 2.89
N PRO A 423 15.01 7.09 2.38
CA PRO A 423 13.82 6.55 3.01
C PRO A 423 14.13 6.07 4.44
N VAL A 424 13.20 6.36 5.35
CA VAL A 424 13.25 6.03 6.78
C VAL A 424 12.01 5.23 7.14
N LEU A 425 12.19 4.10 7.82
CA LEU A 425 11.06 3.28 8.29
C LEU A 425 10.38 3.99 9.45
N HIS A 426 9.09 4.24 9.31
CA HIS A 426 8.26 4.97 10.26
C HIS A 426 7.03 4.12 10.63
N ARG A 427 6.65 4.15 11.91
CA ARG A 427 5.56 3.34 12.45
C ARG A 427 4.68 4.16 13.38
N LEU A 428 3.37 3.99 13.24
CA LEU A 428 2.34 4.71 13.98
C LEU A 428 1.33 3.72 14.53
N ILE A 429 0.80 4.02 15.72
CA ILE A 429 -0.35 3.37 16.32
C ILE A 429 -1.48 4.40 16.40
N LEU A 430 -2.61 4.06 15.81
CA LEU A 430 -3.80 4.90 15.70
C LEU A 430 -5.02 4.16 16.25
N SER A 431 -6.05 4.92 16.62
CA SER A 431 -7.40 4.42 16.90
C SER A 431 -8.46 5.40 16.37
N PRO A 432 -9.70 4.96 16.11
CA PRO A 432 -10.20 3.58 16.15
C PRO A 432 -9.81 2.77 14.89
N VAL A 433 -10.22 1.49 14.85
CA VAL A 433 -10.22 0.72 13.61
C VAL A 433 -11.42 1.15 12.76
N GLY A 434 -11.16 1.49 11.49
CA GLY A 434 -12.17 1.90 10.53
C GLY A 434 -12.39 0.90 9.41
N ARG A 435 -13.44 1.13 8.62
CA ARG A 435 -13.79 0.42 7.39
C ARG A 435 -13.68 1.38 6.19
N PRO A 436 -13.31 0.91 5.00
CA PRO A 436 -13.31 1.75 3.81
C PRO A 436 -14.66 2.41 3.54
N LEU A 437 -14.64 3.60 2.94
CA LEU A 437 -15.85 4.38 2.66
C LEU A 437 -16.89 3.63 1.79
N TRP A 438 -16.43 2.74 0.90
CA TRP A 438 -17.29 1.94 0.03
C TRP A 438 -17.96 0.74 0.72
N ASP A 439 -17.63 0.45 1.99
CA ASP A 439 -18.28 -0.58 2.80
C ASP A 439 -19.49 -0.05 3.58
N TYR A 440 -20.01 1.13 3.22
CA TYR A 440 -21.17 1.72 3.87
C TYR A 440 -22.39 0.79 3.90
N ARG A 441 -23.11 0.81 5.01
CA ARG A 441 -24.30 -0.01 5.30
C ARG A 441 -25.60 0.70 4.94
N SER A 442 -25.54 2.03 4.83
CA SER A 442 -26.66 2.88 4.44
C SER A 442 -26.16 4.20 3.86
N ASP A 443 -26.98 4.84 3.01
CA ASP A 443 -26.64 6.15 2.45
C ASP A 443 -26.43 7.20 3.56
N THR A 444 -27.15 7.09 4.69
CA THR A 444 -26.95 7.95 5.88
C THR A 444 -25.57 7.77 6.51
N GLU A 445 -25.09 6.53 6.67
CA GLU A 445 -23.75 6.26 7.21
C GLU A 445 -22.66 6.85 6.30
N LEU A 446 -22.82 6.69 4.98
CA LEU A 446 -21.90 7.26 4.00
C LEU A 446 -21.83 8.79 4.11
N LEU A 447 -22.98 9.46 4.11
CA LEU A 447 -23.03 10.92 4.15
C LEU A 447 -22.57 11.48 5.50
N GLN A 448 -22.91 10.83 6.62
CA GLN A 448 -22.43 11.22 7.94
C GLN A 448 -20.91 11.02 8.05
N GLY A 449 -20.36 9.93 7.51
CA GLY A 449 -18.91 9.71 7.52
C GLY A 449 -18.14 10.74 6.69
N LEU A 450 -18.71 11.20 5.57
CA LEU A 450 -18.16 12.32 4.79
C LEU A 450 -18.21 13.64 5.57
N LEU A 451 -19.30 13.88 6.29
CA LEU A 451 -19.45 15.05 7.17
C LEU A 451 -18.41 15.05 8.30
N ASP A 452 -18.24 13.94 9.00
CA ASP A 452 -17.28 13.85 10.10
C ASP A 452 -15.84 14.08 9.61
N ALA A 453 -15.51 13.63 8.39
CA ALA A 453 -14.22 13.92 7.76
C ALA A 453 -14.05 15.41 7.41
N LEU A 454 -15.13 16.11 7.03
CA LEU A 454 -15.11 17.56 6.83
C LEU A 454 -14.92 18.30 8.15
N ASP A 455 -15.60 17.88 9.22
CA ASP A 455 -15.43 18.44 10.56
C ASP A 455 -13.98 18.28 11.04
N ALA A 456 -13.37 17.13 10.77
CA ALA A 456 -11.96 16.89 11.07
C ALA A 456 -11.02 17.79 10.27
N HIS A 457 -11.31 17.99 8.98
CA HIS A 457 -10.54 18.90 8.15
C HIS A 457 -10.69 20.35 8.63
N GLU A 458 -11.90 20.79 9.01
CA GLU A 458 -12.15 22.12 9.58
C GLU A 458 -11.42 22.28 10.93
N PHE A 459 -11.46 21.26 11.77
CA PHE A 459 -10.74 21.20 13.05
C PHE A 459 -9.23 21.36 12.88
N LEU A 460 -8.63 20.70 11.88
CA LEU A 460 -7.22 20.88 11.52
C LEU A 460 -6.97 22.29 10.95
N TRP A 461 -7.83 22.77 10.05
CA TRP A 461 -7.70 24.07 9.42
C TRP A 461 -7.74 25.24 10.41
N LYS A 462 -8.60 25.17 11.44
CA LYS A 462 -8.66 26.15 12.54
C LYS A 462 -7.33 26.25 13.30
N GLN A 463 -6.51 25.22 13.22
CA GLN A 463 -5.16 25.15 13.79
C GLN A 463 -4.06 25.42 12.76
N GLN A 464 -4.44 25.93 11.58
CA GLN A 464 -3.56 26.20 10.43
C GLN A 464 -2.91 24.95 9.83
N ILE A 465 -3.43 23.76 10.14
CA ILE A 465 -2.97 22.49 9.57
C ILE A 465 -3.84 22.17 8.36
N LEU A 466 -3.25 22.11 7.17
CA LEU A 466 -3.97 21.77 5.95
C LEU A 466 -3.59 20.36 5.50
N HIS A 467 -4.50 19.39 5.54
CA HIS A 467 -4.21 17.97 5.25
C HIS A 467 -3.64 17.69 3.85
N ARG A 468 -4.12 18.40 2.82
CA ARG A 468 -3.71 18.33 1.39
C ARG A 468 -3.86 16.99 0.66
N ASP A 469 -4.26 15.91 1.34
CA ASP A 469 -4.45 14.58 0.73
C ASP A 469 -5.83 14.01 1.09
N ILE A 470 -6.88 14.78 0.79
CA ILE A 470 -8.26 14.34 1.01
C ILE A 470 -8.69 13.46 -0.16
N SER A 471 -8.94 12.18 0.12
CA SER A 471 -9.38 11.20 -0.86
C SER A 471 -10.28 10.14 -0.21
N ALA A 472 -11.04 9.40 -1.01
CA ALA A 472 -11.90 8.33 -0.51
C ALA A 472 -11.12 7.21 0.23
N GLY A 473 -9.81 7.07 0.00
CA GLY A 473 -8.95 6.14 0.74
C GLY A 473 -8.49 6.64 2.10
N ASN A 474 -8.57 7.96 2.33
CA ASN A 474 -8.17 8.61 3.57
C ASN A 474 -9.37 8.94 4.48
N ILE A 475 -10.59 8.58 4.05
CA ILE A 475 -11.81 8.68 4.85
C ILE A 475 -12.29 7.25 5.18
N LEU A 476 -12.44 6.96 6.46
CA LEU A 476 -12.90 5.67 6.96
C LEU A 476 -14.24 5.82 7.69
N LEU A 477 -15.09 4.81 7.58
CA LEU A 477 -16.29 4.67 8.39
C LEU A 477 -15.94 3.98 9.72
N ALA A 478 -16.58 4.41 10.79
CA ALA A 478 -16.41 3.80 12.10
C ALA A 478 -16.89 2.34 12.09
N GLN A 479 -16.13 1.45 12.74
CA GLN A 479 -16.63 0.10 13.02
C GLN A 479 -17.78 0.16 14.04
N ASP A 480 -17.62 1.01 15.05
CA ASP A 480 -18.60 1.32 16.09
C ASP A 480 -18.73 2.85 16.21
N ALA A 481 -19.82 3.38 15.65
CA ALA A 481 -20.09 4.81 15.61
C ALA A 481 -20.37 5.39 17.01
N ASN A 482 -20.93 4.60 17.92
CA ASN A 482 -21.23 5.03 19.28
C ASN A 482 -19.94 5.17 20.10
N ALA A 483 -19.02 4.22 19.96
CA ALA A 483 -17.71 4.27 20.62
C ALA A 483 -16.84 5.43 20.11
N LEU A 484 -16.90 5.74 18.81
CA LEU A 484 -16.20 6.89 18.23
C LEU A 484 -16.86 8.23 18.59
N GLY A 485 -18.19 8.27 18.67
CA GLY A 485 -18.96 9.51 18.68
C GLY A 485 -19.11 10.15 17.29
N GLY A 486 -19.02 9.34 16.23
CA GLY A 486 -19.12 9.75 14.82
C GLY A 486 -19.26 8.54 13.89
N ALA A 487 -19.84 8.71 12.70
CA ALA A 487 -19.98 7.66 11.69
C ALA A 487 -18.72 7.46 10.83
N GLY A 488 -17.82 8.44 10.76
CA GLY A 488 -16.56 8.34 10.03
C GLY A 488 -15.45 9.21 10.59
N PHE A 489 -14.26 9.05 10.02
CA PHE A 489 -13.09 9.82 10.39
C PHE A 489 -12.05 9.88 9.27
N LEU A 490 -11.25 10.95 9.31
CA LEU A 490 -10.12 11.24 8.45
C LEU A 490 -8.83 10.67 9.08
N HIS A 491 -7.95 10.12 8.25
CA HIS A 491 -6.62 9.64 8.65
C HIS A 491 -5.58 9.99 7.56
N ASP A 492 -4.34 9.56 7.75
CA ASP A 492 -3.22 9.79 6.82
C ASP A 492 -2.82 11.27 6.63
N ILE A 493 -2.51 11.95 7.72
CA ILE A 493 -2.15 13.38 7.71
C ILE A 493 -0.67 13.63 7.33
N GLU A 494 0.05 12.64 6.78
CA GLU A 494 1.49 12.74 6.49
C GLU A 494 1.83 13.82 5.46
N PHE A 495 0.86 14.17 4.61
CA PHE A 495 0.98 15.22 3.61
C PHE A 495 0.50 16.58 4.11
N ALA A 496 0.15 16.72 5.39
CA ALA A 496 -0.32 18.00 5.89
C ALA A 496 0.73 19.10 5.70
N HIS A 497 0.25 20.30 5.39
CA HIS A 497 1.05 21.51 5.49
C HIS A 497 0.88 22.05 6.90
N MET A 498 2.00 22.21 7.58
CA MET A 498 2.11 22.86 8.87
C MET A 498 2.51 24.33 8.67
N PRO A 499 1.98 25.27 9.47
CA PRO A 499 2.36 26.68 9.36
C PRO A 499 3.85 26.86 9.69
N ALA A 500 4.48 27.91 9.16
CA ALA A 500 5.93 28.10 9.29
C ALA A 500 6.40 28.26 10.75
N ASP A 501 5.53 28.73 11.62
CA ASP A 501 5.71 28.92 13.07
C ASP A 501 5.13 27.77 13.90
N ALA A 502 4.71 26.67 13.28
CA ALA A 502 4.19 25.50 13.98
C ALA A 502 5.18 25.01 15.04
N GLU A 503 4.69 24.84 16.26
CA GLU A 503 5.41 24.14 17.32
C GLU A 503 5.41 22.65 17.03
N ILE A 504 6.37 22.16 16.24
CA ILE A 504 6.61 20.74 16.11
C ILE A 504 7.27 20.26 17.40
N SER A 505 6.49 19.60 18.25
CA SER A 505 6.97 18.96 19.45
C SER A 505 7.46 17.54 19.12
N ALA A 506 8.74 17.40 18.81
CA ALA A 506 9.35 16.09 18.65
C ALA A 506 9.75 15.53 20.03
N LEU A 507 9.40 14.28 20.32
CA LEU A 507 9.96 13.54 21.43
C LEU A 507 11.25 12.87 20.92
N GLU A 508 12.40 13.40 21.32
CA GLU A 508 13.71 12.86 20.98
C GLU A 508 14.21 11.93 22.10
N TYR A 509 14.66 10.75 21.69
CA TYR A 509 15.37 9.81 22.56
C TYR A 509 16.83 10.24 22.65
N VAL A 510 17.30 10.60 23.85
CA VAL A 510 18.71 10.89 24.10
C VAL A 510 19.37 9.60 24.58
N PRO A 511 20.24 8.98 23.76
CA PRO A 511 20.95 7.77 24.15
C PRO A 511 21.87 8.04 25.34
N SER A 512 22.24 6.98 26.06
CA SER A 512 23.18 7.07 27.17
C SER A 512 24.54 7.54 26.67
N VAL A 513 25.09 8.57 27.32
CA VAL A 513 26.42 9.10 27.04
C VAL A 513 27.39 8.57 28.10
N THR A 514 28.55 8.09 27.66
CA THR A 514 29.63 7.68 28.55
C THR A 514 30.11 8.89 29.36
N LYS A 515 30.03 8.81 30.68
CA LYS A 515 30.61 9.78 31.60
C LYS A 515 32.09 9.52 31.72
N TYR A 516 32.91 10.56 31.59
CA TYR A 516 34.34 10.52 31.82
C TYR A 516 34.68 11.32 33.07
N ASN A 517 35.66 10.85 33.86
CA ASN A 517 36.25 11.67 34.92
C ASN A 517 37.28 12.66 34.33
N ASP A 518 37.83 13.52 35.18
CA ASP A 518 38.82 14.55 34.80
C ASP A 518 40.10 13.97 34.15
N ASN A 519 40.35 12.68 34.31
CA ASN A 519 41.45 11.95 33.67
C ASN A 519 41.03 11.22 32.39
N LEU A 520 39.88 11.58 31.79
CA LEU A 520 39.29 10.97 30.59
C LEU A 520 39.05 9.45 30.72
N ARG A 521 38.84 8.94 31.93
CA ARG A 521 38.46 7.53 32.14
C ARG A 521 36.95 7.37 32.23
N PRO A 522 36.36 6.35 31.58
CA PRO A 522 34.93 6.06 31.70
C PRO A 522 34.58 5.76 33.16
N VAL A 523 33.61 6.48 33.73
CA VAL A 523 33.14 6.31 35.12
C VAL A 523 31.66 5.95 35.23
N GLY A 524 30.95 5.84 34.11
CA GLY A 524 29.57 5.38 34.06
C GLY A 524 28.86 5.81 32.78
N PHE A 525 27.56 5.60 32.72
CA PHE A 525 26.70 6.06 31.62
C PHE A 525 25.63 7.00 32.18
N THR A 526 25.18 7.97 31.39
CA THR A 526 23.93 8.70 31.72
C THR A 526 22.74 7.77 31.54
N GLU A 527 21.71 7.95 32.36
CA GLU A 527 20.43 7.31 32.09
C GLU A 527 19.84 7.82 30.77
N VAL A 528 19.10 6.94 30.11
CA VAL A 528 18.31 7.27 28.93
C VAL A 528 17.27 8.32 29.30
N ALA A 529 17.17 9.39 28.51
CA ALA A 529 16.19 10.45 28.73
C ALA A 529 15.38 10.73 27.46
N VAL A 530 14.08 10.96 27.63
CA VAL A 530 13.22 11.49 26.56
C VAL A 530 13.18 13.00 26.72
N ARG A 531 13.58 13.74 25.68
CA ARG A 531 13.49 15.21 25.66
C ARG A 531 12.41 15.63 24.67
N LYS A 532 11.55 16.55 25.10
CA LYS A 532 10.65 17.26 24.19
C LYS A 532 11.45 18.38 23.53
N ARG A 533 11.74 18.23 22.24
CA ARG A 533 12.35 19.27 21.42
C ARG A 533 11.24 19.96 20.62
N THR A 534 11.08 21.25 20.85
CA THR A 534 10.17 22.06 20.02
C THR A 534 10.98 22.74 18.93
N THR A 535 10.65 22.47 17.68
CA THR A 535 11.22 23.17 16.52
C THR A 535 10.17 24.01 15.83
N PHE A 536 10.56 25.20 15.39
CA PHE A 536 9.71 26.16 14.67
C PHE A 536 10.04 26.19 13.17
N GLN A 537 10.59 25.10 12.62
CA GLN A 537 10.88 24.98 11.20
C GLN A 537 10.26 23.68 10.70
N THR A 538 9.33 23.80 9.76
CA THR A 538 8.68 22.68 9.10
C THR A 538 9.51 22.27 7.89
N GLN A 539 9.64 20.96 7.65
CA GLN A 539 10.32 20.48 6.44
C GLN A 539 9.36 20.54 5.24
N ARG A 540 9.91 20.66 4.03
CA ARG A 540 9.14 20.90 2.79
C ARG A 540 7.94 19.96 2.69
N GLY A 541 6.75 20.53 2.67
CA GLY A 541 5.54 19.81 2.27
C GLY A 541 5.63 19.30 0.83
N ALA A 542 4.96 18.19 0.51
CA ALA A 542 4.88 17.72 -0.87
C ALA A 542 4.21 18.76 -1.78
N ALA A 543 4.54 18.73 -3.07
CA ALA A 543 3.76 19.43 -4.09
C ALA A 543 2.32 18.89 -4.08
N LEU A 544 1.34 19.78 -4.23
CA LEU A 544 -0.08 19.42 -4.31
C LEU A 544 -0.32 18.49 -5.51
N THR A 545 -0.57 17.22 -5.26
CA THR A 545 -1.17 16.30 -6.23
C THR A 545 -2.67 16.25 -5.98
N ASN A 546 -3.48 16.48 -7.02
CA ASN A 546 -4.95 16.42 -7.04
C ASN A 546 -5.75 17.64 -6.53
N PHE A 547 -5.38 18.86 -6.94
CA PHE A 547 -6.23 20.03 -6.73
C PHE A 547 -6.98 20.47 -7.99
N SER A 548 -8.14 19.85 -8.26
CA SER A 548 -9.18 20.49 -9.09
C SER A 548 -10.61 20.34 -8.58
N SER A 549 -10.88 19.68 -7.45
CA SER A 549 -12.28 19.42 -7.04
C SER A 549 -12.63 19.68 -5.57
N PHE A 550 -11.72 20.15 -4.71
CA PHE A 550 -12.03 20.36 -3.28
C PHE A 550 -11.62 21.74 -2.77
N ARG A 551 -12.07 22.79 -3.46
CA ARG A 551 -12.12 24.14 -2.88
C ARG A 551 -13.59 24.42 -2.56
N SER A 552 -13.89 24.42 -1.27
CA SER A 552 -15.20 24.70 -0.64
C SER A 552 -16.15 23.52 -0.74
N ALA A 553 -16.23 22.72 0.33
CA ALA A 553 -17.16 21.61 0.36
C ALA A 553 -17.79 21.38 1.75
N ILE A 554 -19.07 21.71 1.90
CA ILE A 554 -19.94 21.30 3.01
C ILE A 554 -21.20 20.68 2.39
N ALA A 555 -21.46 19.39 2.64
CA ALA A 555 -22.70 18.70 2.27
C ALA A 555 -23.39 18.23 3.54
N LEU A 556 -24.50 18.85 3.92
CA LEU A 556 -25.18 18.72 5.22
C LEU A 556 -26.43 17.85 5.08
N CYS A 557 -26.58 16.82 5.92
CA CYS A 557 -27.79 15.99 5.98
C CYS A 557 -28.79 16.60 6.95
N VAL A 558 -29.95 17.04 6.47
CA VAL A 558 -31.00 17.65 7.29
C VAL A 558 -32.08 16.60 7.58
N ASN A 559 -32.30 16.25 8.86
CA ASN A 559 -33.46 15.48 9.28
C ASN A 559 -34.74 16.31 9.12
N CYS A 560 -35.81 15.72 8.59
CA CYS A 560 -37.08 16.41 8.35
C CYS A 560 -38.10 16.06 9.46
N PRO A 561 -38.50 16.98 10.36
CA PRO A 561 -39.70 16.79 11.16
C PRO A 561 -40.95 17.05 10.30
N PRO A 562 -42.09 16.36 10.55
CA PRO A 562 -43.28 16.53 9.76
C PRO A 562 -43.98 17.88 10.04
N ALA A 563 -44.25 18.60 8.94
CA ALA A 563 -45.23 19.69 8.77
C ALA A 563 -44.83 21.13 9.16
N ALA A 564 -44.73 21.99 8.13
CA ALA A 564 -45.30 23.33 8.14
C ALA A 564 -45.40 23.92 6.72
N LEU A 565 -46.54 23.70 6.03
CA LEU A 565 -47.00 24.58 4.95
C LEU A 565 -48.52 24.74 5.10
N VAL A 566 -48.95 25.90 5.57
CA VAL A 566 -50.32 26.40 5.50
C VAL A 566 -50.34 27.48 4.40
N PRO A 567 -51.31 27.44 3.47
CA PRO A 567 -52.40 28.42 3.53
C PRO A 567 -53.82 27.85 3.23
N MET A 568 -54.76 28.22 4.12
CA MET A 568 -56.18 28.60 3.94
C MET A 568 -57.10 27.89 2.88
N LEU A 569 -57.99 27.00 3.39
CA LEU A 569 -59.47 26.85 3.24
C LEU A 569 -60.18 26.76 1.84
N PRO A 570 -61.41 26.17 1.69
CA PRO A 570 -62.18 25.27 2.59
C PRO A 570 -63.00 24.10 1.93
N ILE A 571 -63.40 23.12 2.77
CA ILE A 571 -64.63 22.26 2.72
C ILE A 571 -64.70 21.18 1.59
N ILE A 572 -64.80 19.86 1.85
CA ILE A 572 -66.00 19.07 2.23
C ILE A 572 -65.58 17.70 2.86
N GLN A 573 -66.19 17.38 4.02
CA GLN A 573 -66.78 16.11 4.54
C GLN A 573 -66.32 14.75 3.94
N SER A 574 -66.23 13.58 4.60
CA SER A 574 -66.42 13.06 5.97
C SER A 574 -66.35 11.50 5.92
N ILE A 575 -65.73 10.83 6.91
CA ILE A 575 -66.07 9.47 7.47
C ILE A 575 -65.65 8.21 6.62
N PRO A 576 -65.32 7.00 7.18
CA PRO A 576 -64.39 6.63 8.27
C PRO A 576 -63.53 5.37 7.92
N GLN A 577 -62.78 4.89 8.93
CA GLN A 577 -62.03 3.63 9.00
C GLN A 577 -62.84 2.37 8.63
N GLN A 578 -62.20 1.36 8.02
CA GLN A 578 -62.17 -0.03 8.54
C GLN A 578 -61.24 -0.96 7.75
N ASN A 579 -60.39 -1.64 8.53
CA ASN A 579 -59.93 -3.03 8.50
C ASN A 579 -59.45 -3.69 7.19
N ALA A 580 -58.19 -4.08 7.27
CA ALA A 580 -57.59 -5.21 6.58
C ALA A 580 -58.23 -6.54 7.02
N GLU A 581 -58.41 -7.45 6.06
CA GLU A 581 -58.30 -8.90 6.24
C GLU A 581 -58.00 -9.56 4.89
N ASP A 582 -57.27 -10.68 4.97
CA ASP A 582 -56.43 -11.33 3.98
C ASP A 582 -57.10 -11.84 2.68
N VAL A 583 -56.28 -12.09 1.65
CA VAL A 583 -56.12 -13.43 1.00
C VAL A 583 -55.14 -13.30 -0.19
N ILE A 584 -54.09 -14.14 -0.16
CA ILE A 584 -53.06 -14.28 -1.19
C ILE A 584 -53.61 -15.14 -2.33
N HIS A 585 -53.62 -14.60 -3.55
CA HIS A 585 -53.56 -15.38 -4.79
C HIS A 585 -52.70 -14.62 -5.81
N GLU A 586 -51.58 -15.22 -6.21
CA GLU A 586 -50.70 -14.71 -7.27
C GLU A 586 -51.45 -14.65 -8.61
N VAL A 587 -51.47 -13.45 -9.21
CA VAL A 587 -51.83 -13.23 -10.62
C VAL A 587 -50.71 -12.43 -11.27
N PRO A 588 -50.16 -12.87 -12.43
CA PRO A 588 -49.05 -12.18 -13.08
C PRO A 588 -49.56 -10.92 -13.79
N GLY A 589 -49.19 -9.76 -13.23
CA GLY A 589 -49.51 -8.44 -13.81
C GLY A 589 -49.79 -7.37 -12.76
N GLN A 590 -48.79 -6.99 -11.95
CA GLN A 590 -48.88 -5.79 -11.13
C GLN A 590 -47.55 -5.05 -11.10
N ARG A 591 -47.62 -3.75 -11.44
CA ARG A 591 -46.61 -2.75 -11.08
C ARG A 591 -46.25 -2.94 -9.62
N ILE A 592 -44.97 -3.15 -9.34
CA ILE A 592 -44.40 -2.92 -8.01
C ILE A 592 -44.62 -1.44 -7.72
N VAL A 593 -45.70 -1.11 -7.02
CA VAL A 593 -45.79 0.15 -6.29
C VAL A 593 -44.80 -0.02 -5.15
N GLN A 594 -43.57 0.43 -5.36
CA GLN A 594 -42.67 0.69 -4.25
C GLN A 594 -43.44 1.61 -3.29
N ASN A 595 -43.71 1.09 -2.09
CA ASN A 595 -44.25 1.88 -1.00
C ASN A 595 -43.18 2.94 -0.71
N LYS A 596 -43.32 4.14 -1.30
CA LYS A 596 -42.41 5.26 -1.07
C LYS A 596 -42.57 5.65 0.39
N SER A 597 -41.71 5.11 1.25
CA SER A 597 -41.48 5.70 2.57
C SER A 597 -41.15 7.17 2.34
N SER A 598 -41.77 8.05 3.11
CA SER A 598 -41.37 9.45 3.15
C SER A 598 -39.87 9.53 3.39
N PRO A 599 -39.12 10.37 2.66
CA PRO A 599 -37.67 10.45 2.81
C PRO A 599 -37.33 10.79 4.25
N LYS A 600 -36.48 9.96 4.89
CA LYS A 600 -36.11 10.11 6.31
C LYS A 600 -35.28 11.37 6.58
N PHE A 601 -34.63 11.91 5.55
CA PHE A 601 -33.78 13.11 5.59
C PHE A 601 -33.67 13.69 4.17
N CYS A 602 -33.26 14.97 4.07
CA CYS A 602 -32.82 15.59 2.82
C CYS A 602 -31.34 15.99 2.92
N VAL A 603 -30.70 16.24 1.78
CA VAL A 603 -29.27 16.59 1.71
C VAL A 603 -29.13 17.99 1.14
N ALA A 604 -28.57 18.91 1.91
CA ALA A 604 -28.18 20.23 1.47
C ALA A 604 -26.72 20.22 0.99
N ILE A 605 -26.44 20.54 -0.27
CA ILE A 605 -25.09 20.61 -0.84
C ILE A 605 -24.72 22.08 -1.04
N CYS A 606 -23.71 22.56 -0.31
CA CYS A 606 -23.26 23.95 -0.41
C CYS A 606 -22.11 24.07 -1.43
N GLY A 607 -22.48 24.35 -2.68
CA GLY A 607 -21.62 24.59 -3.83
C GLY A 607 -22.14 23.90 -5.10
N GLY A 608 -22.03 24.58 -6.25
CA GLY A 608 -22.45 24.12 -7.58
C GLY A 608 -21.30 23.69 -8.50
N GLY A 609 -20.13 23.41 -7.95
CA GLY A 609 -18.97 22.96 -8.74
C GLY A 609 -19.13 21.55 -9.33
N ILE A 610 -18.23 21.18 -10.26
CA ILE A 610 -18.25 19.88 -10.98
C ILE A 610 -18.33 18.69 -10.01
N GLY A 611 -17.55 18.70 -8.91
CA GLY A 611 -17.55 17.62 -7.93
C GLY A 611 -18.92 17.43 -7.26
N TRP A 612 -19.61 18.54 -6.97
CA TRP A 612 -20.92 18.54 -6.32
C TRP A 612 -22.05 18.14 -7.23
N LEU A 613 -22.06 18.67 -8.44
CA LEU A 613 -23.01 18.22 -9.46
C LEU A 613 -22.84 16.72 -9.73
N THR A 614 -21.59 16.23 -9.78
CA THR A 614 -21.31 14.79 -9.92
C THR A 614 -21.88 13.99 -8.76
N LEU A 615 -21.69 14.44 -7.51
CA LEU A 615 -22.27 13.81 -6.33
C LEU A 615 -23.80 13.80 -6.40
N THR A 616 -24.44 14.91 -6.76
CA THR A 616 -25.90 15.00 -6.88
C THR A 616 -26.45 14.06 -7.94
N VAL A 617 -25.82 14.00 -9.12
CA VAL A 617 -26.20 13.07 -10.19
C VAL A 617 -26.06 11.63 -9.72
N ALA A 618 -24.96 11.29 -9.04
CA ALA A 618 -24.76 9.96 -8.49
C ALA A 618 -25.80 9.60 -7.42
N LEU A 619 -26.03 10.48 -6.44
CA LEU A 619 -27.05 10.28 -5.41
C LEU A 619 -28.44 10.11 -6.03
N GLY A 620 -28.81 10.95 -7.00
CA GLY A 620 -30.08 10.86 -7.70
C GLY A 620 -30.27 9.61 -8.57
N LYS A 621 -29.16 9.05 -9.07
CA LYS A 621 -29.18 7.82 -9.86
C LYS A 621 -29.35 6.58 -8.99
N TYR A 622 -28.77 6.59 -7.80
CA TYR A 622 -28.72 5.41 -6.93
C TYR A 622 -29.68 5.48 -5.74
N SER A 623 -30.23 6.65 -5.40
CA SER A 623 -31.13 6.87 -4.26
C SER A 623 -32.29 7.84 -4.61
N ASP A 624 -33.36 7.81 -3.82
CA ASP A 624 -34.52 8.72 -3.95
C ASP A 624 -34.45 9.91 -2.97
N ILE A 625 -33.25 10.24 -2.47
CA ILE A 625 -33.06 11.27 -1.44
C ILE A 625 -33.36 12.66 -2.05
N PRO A 626 -34.14 13.53 -1.36
CA PRO A 626 -34.28 14.94 -1.74
C PRO A 626 -32.98 15.71 -1.53
N ILE A 627 -32.60 16.55 -2.51
CA ILE A 627 -31.31 17.25 -2.51
C ILE A 627 -31.52 18.74 -2.80
N ASP A 628 -30.99 19.62 -1.96
CA ASP A 628 -31.01 21.06 -2.19
C ASP A 628 -29.57 21.57 -2.39
N ILE A 629 -29.23 22.06 -3.58
CA ILE A 629 -27.93 22.67 -3.88
C ILE A 629 -28.00 24.17 -3.58
N TYR A 630 -27.05 24.69 -2.83
CA TYR A 630 -26.87 26.12 -2.53
C TYR A 630 -25.56 26.62 -3.16
N GLU A 631 -25.64 27.50 -4.16
CA GLU A 631 -24.48 28.10 -4.83
C GLU A 631 -24.39 29.59 -4.51
N ALA A 632 -23.17 30.05 -4.18
CA ALA A 632 -22.91 31.44 -3.82
C ALA A 632 -22.99 32.39 -5.02
N ALA A 633 -22.60 31.93 -6.21
CA ALA A 633 -22.78 32.65 -7.46
C ALA A 633 -24.26 32.73 -7.87
N ASN A 634 -24.60 33.73 -8.67
CA ASN A 634 -25.95 33.89 -9.24
C ASN A 634 -26.32 32.81 -10.27
N GLU A 635 -25.32 32.12 -10.82
CA GLU A 635 -25.46 30.99 -11.72
C GLU A 635 -24.41 29.92 -11.43
N ILE A 636 -24.73 28.68 -11.79
CA ILE A 636 -23.75 27.57 -11.78
C ILE A 636 -22.90 27.67 -13.06
N GLY A 637 -21.62 28.05 -12.90
CA GLY A 637 -20.69 28.22 -14.01
C GLY A 637 -19.26 27.84 -13.65
N THR A 638 -18.38 27.73 -14.66
CA THR A 638 -16.94 27.50 -14.48
C THR A 638 -16.12 28.42 -15.38
N VAL A 639 -14.98 28.90 -14.88
CA VAL A 639 -13.98 29.66 -15.64
C VAL A 639 -12.71 28.80 -15.72
N GLY A 640 -12.14 28.59 -16.91
CA GLY A 640 -10.83 27.94 -17.06
C GLY A 640 -10.70 26.95 -18.24
N ALA A 641 -9.47 26.45 -18.42
CA ALA A 641 -9.08 25.56 -19.51
C ALA A 641 -9.77 24.17 -19.49
N GLY A 642 -9.72 23.47 -20.62
CA GLY A 642 -10.27 22.12 -20.79
C GLY A 642 -9.70 21.08 -19.81
N LEU A 643 -10.46 19.99 -19.61
CA LEU A 643 -10.10 18.83 -18.80
C LEU A 643 -9.64 17.70 -19.73
N ALA A 644 -8.57 17.00 -19.34
CA ALA A 644 -8.20 15.74 -19.97
C ALA A 644 -8.88 14.59 -19.21
N VAL A 645 -9.79 13.87 -19.87
CA VAL A 645 -10.49 12.71 -19.33
C VAL A 645 -9.82 11.45 -19.83
N TRP A 646 -9.25 10.68 -18.90
CA TRP A 646 -8.59 9.40 -19.16
C TRP A 646 -9.56 8.23 -18.95
N LYS A 647 -9.22 7.03 -19.44
CA LYS A 647 -10.07 5.82 -19.41
C LYS A 647 -10.80 5.61 -18.07
N ARG A 648 -10.07 5.68 -16.96
CA ARG A 648 -10.67 5.52 -15.62
C ARG A 648 -11.75 6.57 -15.32
N THR A 649 -11.50 7.84 -15.63
CA THR A 649 -12.49 8.91 -15.44
C THR A 649 -13.67 8.72 -16.38
N TRP A 650 -13.41 8.25 -17.59
CA TRP A 650 -14.45 7.94 -18.57
C TRP A 650 -15.39 6.82 -18.08
N ASP A 651 -14.87 5.73 -17.53
CA ASP A 651 -15.70 4.63 -17.01
C ASP A 651 -16.66 5.11 -15.90
N VAL A 652 -16.17 6.01 -15.04
CA VAL A 652 -17.02 6.68 -14.03
C VAL A 652 -18.09 7.55 -14.70
N MET A 653 -17.71 8.35 -15.69
CA MET A 653 -18.66 9.19 -16.44
C MET A 653 -19.76 8.36 -17.12
N GLN A 654 -19.42 7.20 -17.71
CA GLN A 654 -20.39 6.27 -18.28
C GLN A 654 -21.35 5.75 -17.20
N SER A 655 -20.82 5.36 -16.04
CA SER A 655 -21.62 4.82 -14.94
C SER A 655 -22.66 5.81 -14.41
N ILE A 656 -22.44 7.11 -14.52
CA ILE A 656 -23.39 8.16 -14.12
C ILE A 656 -24.25 8.69 -15.28
N GLY A 657 -24.07 8.17 -16.50
CA GLY A 657 -24.93 8.47 -17.66
C GLY A 657 -24.46 9.64 -18.55
N LEU A 658 -23.24 10.13 -18.36
CA LEU A 658 -22.70 11.24 -19.16
C LEU A 658 -22.43 10.86 -20.62
N GLU A 659 -22.35 9.57 -20.94
CA GLU A 659 -22.18 9.09 -22.31
C GLU A 659 -23.33 9.53 -23.23
N ALA A 660 -24.58 9.43 -22.76
CA ALA A 660 -25.75 9.88 -23.51
C ALA A 660 -25.72 11.39 -23.74
N GLU A 661 -25.30 12.17 -22.74
CA GLU A 661 -25.21 13.62 -22.85
C GLU A 661 -24.05 14.09 -23.75
N MET A 662 -22.95 13.33 -23.80
CA MET A 662 -21.85 13.55 -24.74
C MET A 662 -22.27 13.25 -26.18
N MET A 663 -22.97 12.14 -26.41
CA MET A 663 -23.56 11.82 -27.73
C MET A 663 -24.52 12.92 -28.19
N LYS A 664 -25.43 13.35 -27.30
CA LYS A 664 -26.39 14.44 -27.56
C LYS A 664 -25.70 15.75 -27.97
N ARG A 665 -24.54 16.04 -27.37
CA ARG A 665 -23.74 17.24 -27.66
C ARG A 665 -22.68 17.06 -28.74
N LYS A 666 -22.62 15.89 -29.39
CA LYS A 666 -21.62 15.54 -30.42
C LYS A 666 -20.18 15.69 -29.92
N VAL A 667 -19.96 15.49 -28.62
CA VAL A 667 -18.61 15.43 -28.06
C VAL A 667 -18.01 14.07 -28.45
N PRO A 668 -16.80 14.01 -29.01
CA PRO A 668 -16.18 12.75 -29.40
C PRO A 668 -16.13 11.77 -28.22
N LEU A 669 -16.63 10.56 -28.46
CA LEU A 669 -16.44 9.45 -27.55
C LEU A 669 -15.01 8.92 -27.69
N PRO A 670 -14.42 8.43 -26.61
CA PRO A 670 -13.08 7.88 -26.65
C PRO A 670 -13.05 6.59 -27.48
N GLN A 671 -11.93 6.36 -28.17
CA GLN A 671 -11.67 5.15 -28.94
C GLN A 671 -10.43 4.46 -28.37
N GLU A 672 -10.49 3.14 -28.20
CA GLU A 672 -9.32 2.32 -27.86
C GLU A 672 -8.46 2.17 -29.12
N LYS A 673 -7.43 3.03 -29.22
CA LYS A 673 -6.41 3.00 -30.27
C LYS A 673 -5.12 3.61 -29.74
N ASP A 674 -3.99 3.05 -30.17
CA ASP A 674 -2.68 3.60 -29.85
C ASP A 674 -2.49 4.95 -30.56
N GLU A 675 -2.45 6.03 -29.78
CA GLU A 675 -2.23 7.38 -30.30
C GLU A 675 -1.22 8.15 -29.43
N PRO A 676 -0.45 9.08 -30.02
CA PRO A 676 0.37 10.01 -29.27
C PRO A 676 -0.48 10.85 -28.32
N SER A 677 -0.25 10.74 -27.01
CA SER A 677 -1.04 11.41 -25.98
C SER A 677 -0.31 12.56 -25.30
N VAL A 678 1.00 12.46 -25.10
CA VAL A 678 1.80 13.54 -24.48
C VAL A 678 3.09 13.74 -25.27
N LEU A 679 3.32 14.97 -25.73
CA LEU A 679 4.59 15.38 -26.30
C LEU A 679 5.35 16.21 -25.27
N VAL A 680 6.56 15.78 -24.93
CA VAL A 680 7.46 16.49 -24.02
C VAL A 680 8.50 17.20 -24.87
N CYS A 681 8.51 18.53 -24.82
CA CYS A 681 9.47 19.37 -25.53
C CYS A 681 10.28 20.19 -24.51
N ARG A 682 11.51 20.57 -24.87
CA ARG A 682 12.28 21.54 -24.09
C ARG A 682 11.75 22.96 -24.35
N ALA A 683 11.19 23.60 -23.33
CA ALA A 683 10.47 24.86 -23.47
C ALA A 683 11.37 26.10 -23.73
N ASP A 684 12.66 26.01 -23.40
CA ASP A 684 13.64 27.11 -23.49
C ASP A 684 14.56 27.01 -24.73
N ASP A 685 14.22 26.18 -25.73
CA ASP A 685 14.98 26.05 -26.97
C ASP A 685 14.70 27.25 -27.92
N PRO A 686 15.70 28.14 -28.17
CA PRO A 686 15.51 29.33 -28.98
C PRO A 686 15.28 29.05 -30.47
N LYS A 687 15.42 27.80 -30.95
CA LYS A 687 15.14 27.40 -32.33
C LYS A 687 13.74 26.82 -32.55
N GLY A 688 12.91 26.74 -31.50
CA GLY A 688 11.59 26.12 -31.57
C GLY A 688 11.67 24.62 -31.34
N GLY A 689 11.81 24.24 -30.06
CA GLY A 689 11.44 22.95 -29.47
C GLY A 689 11.90 21.68 -30.20
N THR A 690 13.01 21.08 -29.77
CA THR A 690 13.29 19.67 -30.07
C THR A 690 12.37 18.77 -29.23
N ASP A 691 11.63 17.87 -29.88
CA ASP A 691 10.80 16.85 -29.22
C ASP A 691 11.71 15.87 -28.45
N LEU A 692 11.53 15.81 -27.13
CA LEU A 692 12.33 14.95 -26.26
C LEU A 692 11.71 13.56 -26.13
N TYR A 693 10.38 13.50 -26.08
CA TYR A 693 9.65 12.26 -25.86
C TYR A 693 8.19 12.38 -26.30
N GLN A 694 7.69 11.35 -26.98
CA GLN A 694 6.28 11.23 -27.36
C GLN A 694 5.70 10.00 -26.68
N LEU A 695 4.84 10.21 -25.70
CA LEU A 695 4.06 9.15 -25.06
C LEU A 695 2.99 8.69 -26.04
N VAL A 696 3.00 7.40 -26.39
CA VAL A 696 1.89 6.74 -27.08
C VAL A 696 1.10 5.97 -26.03
N SER A 697 -0.20 6.16 -25.99
CA SER A 697 -1.10 5.42 -25.10
C SER A 697 -2.20 4.76 -25.89
N SER A 698 -2.56 3.54 -25.49
CA SER A 698 -3.66 2.74 -26.07
C SER A 698 -5.05 3.36 -25.87
N TYR A 699 -5.09 4.52 -25.21
CA TYR A 699 -6.27 5.33 -25.00
C TYR A 699 -5.93 6.82 -24.96
N GLY A 700 -6.38 7.58 -25.96
CA GLY A 700 -6.22 9.03 -25.98
C GLY A 700 -7.05 9.74 -24.91
N ALA A 701 -6.53 10.83 -24.33
CA ALA A 701 -7.31 11.64 -23.40
C ALA A 701 -8.39 12.45 -24.15
N ILE A 702 -9.63 12.41 -23.66
CA ILE A 702 -10.69 13.27 -24.20
C ILE A 702 -10.48 14.67 -23.65
N LEU A 703 -10.27 15.64 -24.52
CA LEU A 703 -10.22 17.05 -24.12
C LEU A 703 -11.65 17.59 -24.02
N LEU A 704 -12.17 17.66 -22.80
CA LEU A 704 -13.51 18.13 -22.50
C LEU A 704 -13.48 19.56 -21.99
N HIS A 705 -14.22 20.46 -22.61
CA HIS A 705 -14.40 21.80 -22.06
C HIS A 705 -15.19 21.73 -20.74
N ARG A 706 -14.71 22.41 -19.69
CA ARG A 706 -15.34 22.36 -18.34
C ARG A 706 -16.81 22.74 -18.36
N MET A 707 -17.17 23.75 -19.16
CA MET A 707 -18.56 24.19 -19.33
C MET A 707 -19.46 23.06 -19.85
N HIS A 708 -19.01 22.28 -20.84
CA HIS A 708 -19.80 21.15 -21.33
C HIS A 708 -20.02 20.10 -20.25
N LEU A 709 -19.01 19.80 -19.43
CA LEU A 709 -19.17 18.86 -18.32
C LEU A 709 -20.22 19.35 -17.32
N VAL A 710 -20.18 20.63 -16.96
CA VAL A 710 -21.17 21.24 -16.06
C VAL A 710 -22.57 21.19 -16.65
N ASP A 711 -22.74 21.54 -17.94
CA ASP A 711 -24.05 21.51 -18.59
C ASP A 711 -24.62 20.09 -18.68
N MET A 712 -23.77 19.10 -18.99
CA MET A 712 -24.19 17.70 -19.01
C MET A 712 -24.59 17.22 -17.61
N LEU A 713 -23.84 17.59 -16.57
CA LEU A 713 -24.19 17.24 -15.19
C LEU A 713 -25.48 17.93 -14.72
N ARG A 714 -25.71 19.19 -15.12
CA ARG A 714 -26.96 19.92 -14.84
C ARG A 714 -28.16 19.25 -15.48
N ASP A 715 -28.04 18.81 -16.73
CA ASP A 715 -29.10 18.08 -17.44
C ASP A 715 -29.41 16.72 -16.80
N LEU A 716 -28.45 16.13 -16.10
CA LEU A 716 -28.58 14.85 -15.40
C LEU A 716 -29.05 14.98 -13.95
N LEU A 717 -29.28 16.19 -13.43
CA LEU A 717 -29.74 16.36 -12.05
C LEU A 717 -31.08 15.64 -11.84
N PRO A 718 -31.25 14.91 -10.73
CA PRO A 718 -32.47 14.18 -10.47
C PRO A 718 -33.64 15.12 -10.23
N LYS A 719 -34.87 14.63 -10.46
CA LYS A 719 -36.10 15.40 -10.19
C LYS A 719 -36.29 15.74 -8.71
N THR A 720 -35.59 15.03 -7.83
CA THR A 720 -35.58 15.28 -6.38
C THR A 720 -34.61 16.40 -5.99
N CYS A 721 -33.92 17.03 -6.95
CA CYS A 721 -32.97 18.11 -6.69
C CYS A 721 -33.56 19.50 -6.93
N THR A 722 -33.41 20.40 -5.96
CA THR A 722 -33.64 21.84 -6.08
C THR A 722 -32.30 22.57 -6.11
N VAL A 723 -32.17 23.63 -6.91
CA VAL A 723 -30.97 24.46 -6.97
C VAL A 723 -31.30 25.89 -6.56
N HIS A 724 -30.57 26.41 -5.57
CA HIS A 724 -30.65 27.75 -5.04
C HIS A 724 -29.34 28.49 -5.35
N THR A 725 -29.41 29.54 -6.18
CA THR A 725 -28.25 30.40 -6.49
C THR A 725 -28.29 31.68 -5.65
N SER A 726 -27.18 32.41 -5.62
CA SER A 726 -26.98 33.59 -4.77
C SER A 726 -27.15 33.30 -3.28
N LYS A 727 -26.83 32.07 -2.85
CA LYS A 727 -26.89 31.63 -1.45
C LYS A 727 -25.50 31.25 -0.98
N ARG A 728 -24.84 32.13 -0.21
CA ARG A 728 -23.54 31.85 0.38
C ARG A 728 -23.73 31.33 1.80
N LEU A 729 -23.37 30.07 2.04
CA LEU A 729 -23.33 29.54 3.41
C LEU A 729 -22.33 30.33 4.24
N SER A 730 -22.78 30.85 5.39
CA SER A 730 -21.94 31.55 6.36
C SER A 730 -21.66 30.70 7.60
N LYS A 731 -22.65 29.93 8.05
CA LYS A 731 -22.58 29.06 9.22
C LYS A 731 -23.61 27.94 9.12
N TYR A 732 -23.34 26.79 9.74
CA TYR A 732 -24.37 25.81 10.09
C TYR A 732 -24.32 25.48 11.58
N THR A 733 -25.45 25.05 12.15
CA THR A 733 -25.53 24.55 13.52
C THR A 733 -26.26 23.21 13.57
N HIS A 734 -25.72 22.28 14.35
CA HIS A 734 -26.41 21.04 14.70
C HIS A 734 -27.38 21.32 15.85
N GLU A 735 -28.64 20.99 15.63
CA GLU A 735 -29.67 21.04 16.67
C GLU A 735 -29.69 19.73 17.45
N ALA A 736 -30.24 19.75 18.67
CA ALA A 736 -30.25 18.59 19.57
C ALA A 736 -31.08 17.40 19.03
N ASP A 737 -31.97 17.64 18.06
CA ASP A 737 -32.78 16.63 17.37
C ASP A 737 -32.09 16.04 16.13
N GLY A 738 -30.84 16.43 15.86
CA GLY A 738 -30.07 16.00 14.70
C GLY A 738 -30.43 16.73 13.40
N SER A 739 -31.29 17.76 13.45
CA SER A 739 -31.50 18.67 12.32
C SER A 739 -30.35 19.69 12.19
N LEU A 740 -30.25 20.30 11.02
CA LEU A 740 -29.19 21.25 10.67
C LEU A 740 -29.82 22.57 10.26
N THR A 741 -29.42 23.65 10.93
CA THR A 741 -29.81 25.02 10.56
C THR A 741 -28.72 25.66 9.71
N LEU A 742 -29.06 26.09 8.49
CA LEU A 742 -28.14 26.80 7.58
C LEU A 742 -28.34 28.31 7.68
N SER A 743 -27.27 29.06 7.88
CA SER A 743 -27.27 30.52 7.81
C SER A 743 -26.63 30.97 6.50
N GLU A 744 -27.30 31.85 5.77
CA GLU A 744 -26.83 32.45 4.51
C GLU A 744 -26.44 33.92 4.69
N VAL A 745 -25.58 34.43 3.79
CA VAL A 745 -25.24 35.86 3.62
C VAL A 745 -25.59 36.30 2.22
#